data_AF-A0A6J5VKJ0-F1
#
_entry.id   AF-A0A6J5VKJ0-F1
#
_cell.length_a   1.000
_cell.length_b   1.000
_cell.length_c   1.000
_cell.angle_alpha   90.00
_cell.angle_beta   90.00
_cell.angle_gamma   90.00
#
_symmetry.space_group_name_H-M   'P 1'
#
loop_
_entity.id
_entity.type
_entity.pdbx_description
1 polymer ?
#
loop_
_entity_poly.entity_id
_entity_poly.type
_entity_poly.pdbx_seq_one_letter_code
_entity_poly.pdbx_strand_id
1 'polypeptide(L)'
;MINLSKSLNVTSISWDINKEPNPCLWKGVSCNSPSNSSVIKISLSGVFLSSADFLPLVCQIESLQNLDVSGNRLSKIPSKFLSDCGKLHELKLLNFSYNNLEGSLPLFVGFAGLEVLDLSHNRLSGAIDLELDGLVGLRSLNLSSNHFTGSVPTHLGKSKVLKELQLSMNKFHGIIPVDIVGYRSLTLIDFSVNNISGSVPSAIGELSKLEVLILSSNDLSGEIPQSLSNITSLTRFAANSNKFNGSIPAGITEHLRNLDLSYNTLSGSIPSELLSPLNLQTVDLSNNRLNGSIPTALSPSLVRLRLGSNSLNGRIPSAIITRDQRLTYLEMENNSLSGGIPPELGSFQSLALLNLAQNQLSGALPVELGNLSHLQVLKLQFNNFTGEIPIQITQLSKLSILNISWNSLNGSIPPSVASLENLINMNLQGNNLNGSIPENIRSMTSLMELQLGQNHLSGDIPSMPTTLQIALNLSSNLFEGHIPENLARLTGLEILDLSNNKFSGEIPTFFRQLGALTQLILSNNQLSGKIPEFSPWVIVNTSGNEGLTNSTTPSTSPKKKGKPIALTIVLAVIAAVFAVGGITIIAISLSRQTTIRVNDEQPQSGEDLPVPEVLQGNLLTANGIHRSNIDFTKAMEAVSDQSNIVLKTRFSTYYKAIMPSGSSYFVKKLNWSDKIFQLGSHDRFANDLEVFGKLSNSNVMTPLAYVLTVDSAYLFYEFASKGTLFDVLRGSSGDDMDWASRYSVAVGVAQGLAFLHGCTPHPILLLDMSSRSILLKSLKEPLIGEAELCKVIDPSKSTGSLSTIAGSVGYIPPEYAYTMRVTMAGNIYSFGVILLELLTGKPAVSEGVELAKWVSNNSLQQEKWDHLLDYSISRTSTAVRSQMLAVLKIALACVNVSPEARPRMKIVLRMLLNAR
;
A
#
# COMPACT_ATOMS: atom_id res chain seq x y z
N MET A 1 -20.40 24.24 -38.83
CA MET A 1 -19.70 22.93 -38.94
C MET A 1 -18.46 22.96 -39.83
N ILE A 2 -18.53 23.40 -41.09
CA ILE A 2 -17.36 23.44 -42.01
C ILE A 2 -16.16 24.23 -41.45
N ASN A 3 -16.41 25.43 -40.94
CA ASN A 3 -15.34 26.26 -40.36
C ASN A 3 -14.77 25.63 -39.08
N LEU A 4 -15.63 24.98 -38.29
CA LEU A 4 -15.23 24.31 -37.05
C LEU A 4 -14.32 23.11 -37.35
N SER A 5 -14.65 22.27 -38.34
CA SER A 5 -13.79 21.13 -38.71
C SER A 5 -12.42 21.59 -39.23
N LYS A 6 -12.36 22.66 -40.03
CA LYS A 6 -11.09 23.24 -40.47
C LYS A 6 -10.22 23.77 -39.33
N SER A 7 -10.83 24.25 -38.25
CA SER A 7 -10.10 24.77 -37.09
C SER A 7 -9.56 23.68 -36.15
N LEU A 8 -10.15 22.48 -36.19
CA LEU A 8 -9.77 21.35 -35.36
C LEU A 8 -8.71 20.51 -36.09
N ASN A 9 -7.44 20.93 -36.04
CA ASN A 9 -6.32 20.22 -36.67
C ASN A 9 -5.88 18.99 -35.83
N VAL A 10 -6.77 18.01 -35.66
CA VAL A 10 -6.51 16.81 -34.85
C VAL A 10 -6.86 15.54 -35.63
N THR A 11 -5.86 14.68 -35.85
CA THR A 11 -5.97 13.43 -36.61
C THR A 11 -6.91 12.39 -36.00
N SER A 12 -7.23 12.50 -34.70
CA SER A 12 -8.14 11.59 -33.99
C SER A 12 -9.63 11.88 -34.22
N ILE A 13 -9.96 13.00 -34.88
CA ILE A 13 -11.33 13.42 -35.18
C ILE A 13 -11.56 13.26 -36.68
N SER A 14 -12.49 12.38 -37.08
CA SER A 14 -12.82 12.11 -38.48
C SER A 14 -13.81 13.12 -39.06
N TRP A 15 -13.56 14.42 -38.89
CA TRP A 15 -14.43 15.49 -39.41
C TRP A 15 -13.91 15.96 -40.77
N ASP A 16 -14.07 15.11 -41.78
CA ASP A 16 -13.68 15.41 -43.16
C ASP A 16 -14.93 15.54 -44.02
N ILE A 17 -15.27 16.77 -44.39
CA ILE A 17 -16.47 17.06 -45.19
C ILE A 17 -16.43 16.45 -46.60
N ASN A 18 -15.23 16.16 -47.12
CA ASN A 18 -15.09 15.53 -48.43
C ASN A 18 -15.34 14.02 -48.35
N LYS A 19 -15.20 13.41 -47.17
CA LYS A 19 -15.46 11.98 -46.94
C LYS A 19 -16.87 11.72 -46.42
N GLU A 20 -17.36 12.57 -45.53
CA GLU A 20 -18.70 12.48 -44.97
C GLU A 20 -19.33 13.89 -44.90
N PRO A 21 -20.20 14.26 -45.86
CA PRO A 21 -20.77 15.59 -45.93
C PRO A 21 -21.80 15.87 -44.83
N ASN A 22 -22.36 14.84 -44.17
CA ASN A 22 -23.36 15.01 -43.12
C ASN A 22 -22.70 15.11 -41.72
N PRO A 23 -22.72 16.28 -41.07
CA PRO A 23 -22.12 16.43 -39.74
C PRO A 23 -22.77 15.57 -38.66
N CYS A 24 -24.02 15.14 -38.83
CA CYS A 24 -24.71 14.29 -37.87
C CYS A 24 -24.13 12.87 -37.79
N LEU A 25 -23.33 12.46 -38.79
CA LEU A 25 -22.62 11.19 -38.81
C LEU A 25 -21.19 11.31 -38.26
N TRP A 26 -20.74 12.52 -37.95
CA TRP A 26 -19.40 12.74 -37.43
C TRP A 26 -19.28 12.26 -35.99
N LYS A 27 -18.15 11.61 -35.68
CA LYS A 27 -17.85 11.15 -34.32
C LYS A 27 -17.92 12.32 -33.34
N GLY A 28 -18.71 12.15 -32.28
CA GLY A 28 -18.89 13.17 -31.24
C GLY A 28 -19.93 14.25 -31.57
N VAL A 29 -20.58 14.22 -32.74
CA VAL A 29 -21.70 15.12 -33.08
C VAL A 29 -23.01 14.37 -32.89
N SER A 30 -24.04 15.05 -32.38
CA SER A 30 -25.41 14.52 -32.37
C SER A 30 -26.40 15.57 -32.82
N CYS A 31 -27.40 15.13 -33.58
CA CYS A 31 -28.44 15.99 -34.15
C CYS A 31 -29.81 15.69 -33.54
N ASN A 32 -30.76 16.62 -33.75
CA ASN A 32 -32.13 16.46 -33.29
C ASN A 32 -32.84 15.27 -33.97
N SER A 33 -33.58 14.48 -33.20
CA SER A 33 -34.42 13.38 -33.72
C SER A 33 -35.88 13.86 -33.85
N PRO A 34 -36.65 13.46 -34.89
CA PRO A 34 -36.31 12.52 -35.97
C PRO A 34 -35.75 13.17 -37.25
N SER A 35 -35.71 14.50 -37.35
CA SER A 35 -35.35 15.20 -38.60
C SER A 35 -33.86 15.19 -38.93
N ASN A 36 -32.97 14.95 -37.95
CA ASN A 36 -31.51 15.01 -38.06
C ASN A 36 -31.01 16.27 -38.80
N SER A 37 -31.73 17.38 -38.65
CA SER A 37 -31.56 18.60 -39.42
C SER A 37 -30.64 19.61 -38.74
N SER A 38 -30.40 19.46 -37.43
CA SER A 38 -29.75 20.48 -36.60
C SER A 38 -28.87 19.83 -35.53
N VAL A 39 -27.64 20.33 -35.37
CA VAL A 39 -26.66 19.83 -34.41
C VAL A 39 -27.00 20.31 -33.01
N ILE A 40 -27.30 19.38 -32.10
CA ILE A 40 -27.69 19.68 -30.71
C ILE A 40 -26.59 19.34 -29.70
N LYS A 41 -25.63 18.49 -30.05
CA LYS A 41 -24.52 18.10 -29.15
C LYS A 41 -23.21 18.03 -29.90
N ILE A 42 -22.16 18.56 -29.28
CA ILE A 42 -20.78 18.37 -29.70
C ILE A 42 -19.99 17.84 -28.51
N SER A 43 -19.29 16.72 -28.73
CA SER A 43 -18.43 16.05 -27.76
C SER A 43 -17.06 15.82 -28.37
N LEU A 44 -16.09 16.59 -27.90
CA LEU A 44 -14.67 16.53 -28.25
C LEU A 44 -13.84 16.03 -27.05
N SER A 45 -14.42 15.14 -26.24
CA SER A 45 -13.76 14.64 -25.04
C SER A 45 -12.58 13.72 -25.36
N GLY A 46 -11.44 13.90 -24.68
CA GLY A 46 -10.30 12.97 -24.77
C GLY A 46 -9.51 13.01 -26.08
N VAL A 47 -9.64 14.08 -26.87
CA VAL A 47 -9.04 14.18 -28.23
C VAL A 47 -7.76 15.03 -28.26
N PHE A 48 -7.16 15.31 -27.10
CA PHE A 48 -5.87 16.01 -26.96
C PHE A 48 -5.83 17.46 -27.47
N LEU A 49 -6.97 18.16 -27.45
CA LEU A 49 -7.05 19.58 -27.83
C LEU A 49 -6.20 20.45 -26.90
N SER A 50 -5.35 21.28 -27.49
CA SER A 50 -4.48 22.21 -26.73
C SER A 50 -4.85 23.68 -26.94
N SER A 51 -5.42 24.04 -28.10
CA SER A 51 -5.94 25.40 -28.36
C SER A 51 -7.45 25.46 -28.12
N ALA A 52 -7.90 26.57 -27.54
CA ALA A 52 -9.30 26.91 -27.29
C ALA A 52 -9.91 27.81 -28.37
N ASP A 53 -9.17 28.15 -29.43
CA ASP A 53 -9.56 29.16 -30.44
C ASP A 53 -10.77 28.73 -31.30
N PHE A 54 -11.08 27.43 -31.32
CA PHE A 54 -12.25 26.90 -32.01
C PHE A 54 -13.56 27.17 -31.25
N LEU A 55 -13.52 27.41 -29.94
CA LEU A 55 -14.71 27.51 -29.10
C LEU A 55 -15.69 28.61 -29.57
N PRO A 56 -15.26 29.83 -29.96
CA PRO A 56 -16.18 30.81 -30.54
C PRO A 56 -16.89 30.34 -31.82
N LEU A 57 -16.29 29.45 -32.61
CA LEU A 57 -16.94 28.89 -33.82
C LEU A 57 -18.07 27.92 -33.46
N VAL A 58 -17.99 27.26 -32.30
CA VAL A 58 -19.05 26.40 -31.78
C VAL A 58 -20.31 27.21 -31.49
N CYS A 59 -20.15 28.47 -31.04
CA CYS A 59 -21.25 29.36 -30.69
C CYS A 59 -22.11 29.80 -31.91
N GLN A 60 -21.67 29.53 -33.14
CA GLN A 60 -22.46 29.80 -34.36
C GLN A 60 -23.52 28.73 -34.63
N ILE A 61 -23.57 27.67 -33.83
CA ILE A 61 -24.54 26.58 -33.95
C ILE A 61 -25.71 26.92 -33.04
N GLU A 62 -26.71 27.64 -33.55
CA GLU A 62 -27.82 28.18 -32.76
C GLU A 62 -28.66 27.11 -32.04
N SER A 63 -28.68 25.88 -32.59
CA SER A 63 -29.40 24.72 -32.04
C SER A 63 -28.60 23.94 -30.98
N LEU A 64 -27.38 24.37 -30.65
CA LEU A 64 -26.51 23.62 -29.74
C LEU A 64 -27.06 23.63 -28.32
N GLN A 65 -27.25 22.43 -27.76
CA GLN A 65 -27.72 22.21 -26.40
C GLN A 65 -26.61 21.74 -25.47
N ASN A 66 -25.64 20.96 -25.97
CA ASN A 66 -24.61 20.34 -25.15
C ASN A 66 -23.23 20.49 -25.78
N LEU A 67 -22.28 21.01 -25.00
CA LEU A 67 -20.87 21.05 -25.38
C LEU A 67 -20.01 20.32 -24.34
N ASP A 68 -19.30 19.29 -24.79
CA ASP A 68 -18.33 18.56 -23.99
C ASP A 68 -16.95 18.65 -24.63
N VAL A 69 -16.01 19.27 -23.93
CA VAL A 69 -14.60 19.41 -24.30
C VAL A 69 -13.68 18.86 -23.20
N SER A 70 -14.18 17.92 -22.40
CA SER A 70 -13.46 17.35 -21.27
C SER A 70 -12.24 16.50 -21.67
N GLY A 71 -11.32 16.22 -20.74
CA GLY A 71 -10.19 15.31 -20.99
C GLY A 71 -9.20 15.82 -22.05
N ASN A 72 -9.01 17.12 -22.14
CA ASN A 72 -8.13 17.77 -23.10
C ASN A 72 -7.00 18.54 -22.37
N ARG A 73 -6.34 19.47 -23.06
CA ARG A 73 -5.22 20.28 -22.55
C ARG A 73 -5.49 21.77 -22.63
N LEU A 74 -6.76 22.19 -22.69
CA LEU A 74 -7.15 23.59 -22.79
C LEU A 74 -6.69 24.37 -21.55
N SER A 75 -6.12 25.56 -21.72
CA SER A 75 -5.61 26.39 -20.62
C SER A 75 -6.48 27.58 -20.23
N LYS A 76 -7.44 27.98 -21.09
CA LYS A 76 -8.36 29.10 -20.83
C LYS A 76 -9.69 28.93 -21.56
N ILE A 77 -10.73 29.59 -21.05
CA ILE A 77 -12.01 29.79 -21.75
C ILE A 77 -11.96 31.18 -22.42
N PRO A 78 -12.01 31.29 -23.75
CA PRO A 78 -11.94 32.59 -24.44
C PRO A 78 -13.10 33.50 -24.05
N SER A 79 -12.85 34.79 -23.81
CA SER A 79 -13.91 35.77 -23.53
C SER A 79 -14.95 35.86 -24.65
N LYS A 80 -14.50 35.71 -25.90
CA LYS A 80 -15.38 35.67 -27.07
C LYS A 80 -16.34 34.47 -27.07
N PHE A 81 -15.90 33.32 -26.53
CA PHE A 81 -16.80 32.18 -26.35
C PHE A 81 -17.91 32.53 -25.35
N LEU A 82 -17.58 33.17 -24.22
CA LEU A 82 -18.57 33.57 -23.23
C LEU A 82 -19.58 34.58 -23.81
N SER A 83 -19.13 35.56 -24.59
CA SER A 83 -20.03 36.55 -25.20
C SER A 83 -20.92 35.99 -26.32
N ASP A 84 -20.39 35.06 -27.10
CA ASP A 84 -21.10 34.52 -28.28
C ASP A 84 -22.03 33.36 -27.87
N CYS A 85 -21.54 32.39 -27.10
CA CYS A 85 -22.35 31.26 -26.63
C CYS A 85 -23.36 31.67 -25.55
N GLY A 86 -23.11 32.78 -24.82
CA GLY A 86 -24.09 33.34 -23.90
C GLY A 86 -25.38 33.82 -24.57
N LYS A 87 -25.46 33.88 -25.90
CA LYS A 87 -26.69 34.19 -26.64
C LYS A 87 -27.51 32.95 -26.99
N LEU A 88 -26.96 31.75 -26.75
CA LEU A 88 -27.61 30.49 -27.08
C LEU A 88 -28.57 30.08 -25.97
N HIS A 89 -29.85 30.37 -26.14
CA HIS A 89 -30.88 30.05 -25.16
C HIS A 89 -31.12 28.55 -24.97
N GLU A 90 -30.82 27.74 -25.99
CA GLU A 90 -30.98 26.28 -25.97
C GLU A 90 -29.79 25.55 -25.31
N LEU A 91 -28.69 26.25 -25.01
CA LEU A 91 -27.48 25.65 -24.45
C LEU A 91 -27.67 25.30 -22.97
N LYS A 92 -27.73 23.99 -22.67
CA LYS A 92 -28.03 23.41 -21.36
C LYS A 92 -26.83 22.85 -20.62
N LEU A 93 -25.80 22.37 -21.33
CA LEU A 93 -24.65 21.72 -20.71
C LEU A 93 -23.33 22.22 -21.27
N LEU A 94 -22.43 22.59 -20.35
CA LEU A 94 -21.02 22.86 -20.61
C LEU A 94 -20.15 21.94 -19.75
N ASN A 95 -19.36 21.09 -20.38
CA ASN A 95 -18.37 20.24 -19.71
C ASN A 95 -16.95 20.58 -20.18
N PHE A 96 -16.19 21.19 -19.29
CA PHE A 96 -14.79 21.59 -19.44
C PHE A 96 -13.86 20.81 -18.49
N SER A 97 -14.35 19.72 -17.90
CA SER A 97 -13.60 18.97 -16.89
C SER A 97 -12.31 18.33 -17.44
N TYR A 98 -11.36 18.00 -16.57
CA TYR A 98 -10.10 17.34 -16.94
C TYR A 98 -9.33 18.09 -18.04
N ASN A 99 -9.05 19.37 -17.79
CA ASN A 99 -8.26 20.25 -18.65
C ASN A 99 -7.14 20.92 -17.83
N ASN A 100 -6.47 21.93 -18.40
CA ASN A 100 -5.47 22.74 -17.72
C ASN A 100 -5.95 24.18 -17.50
N LEU A 101 -7.27 24.40 -17.39
CA LEU A 101 -7.83 25.75 -17.24
C LEU A 101 -7.26 26.42 -15.98
N GLU A 102 -6.70 27.62 -16.12
CA GLU A 102 -6.07 28.38 -15.03
C GLU A 102 -6.63 29.80 -14.91
N GLY A 103 -6.27 30.49 -13.82
CA GLY A 103 -6.78 31.83 -13.51
C GLY A 103 -8.06 31.81 -12.68
N SER A 104 -8.74 32.95 -12.60
CA SER A 104 -10.02 33.09 -11.90
C SER A 104 -11.19 32.58 -12.72
N LEU A 105 -12.29 32.23 -12.05
CA LEU A 105 -13.53 31.89 -12.73
C LEU A 105 -14.03 33.10 -13.55
N PRO A 106 -14.41 32.93 -14.83
CA PRO A 106 -14.95 34.04 -15.60
C PRO A 106 -16.45 34.26 -15.32
N LEU A 107 -16.94 35.46 -15.64
CA LEU A 107 -18.36 35.79 -15.59
C LEU A 107 -19.13 35.08 -16.70
N PHE A 108 -20.15 34.30 -16.34
CA PHE A 108 -21.06 33.67 -17.30
C PHE A 108 -22.32 34.53 -17.53
N VAL A 109 -22.22 35.47 -18.46
CA VAL A 109 -23.33 36.37 -18.84
C VAL A 109 -24.14 35.76 -19.99
N GLY A 110 -25.47 35.79 -19.89
CA GLY A 110 -26.40 35.39 -20.97
C GLY A 110 -26.79 33.91 -20.99
N PHE A 111 -26.07 33.05 -20.26
CA PHE A 111 -26.31 31.60 -20.15
C PHE A 111 -27.55 31.23 -19.30
N ALA A 112 -28.68 31.87 -19.54
CA ALA A 112 -29.91 31.70 -18.74
C ALA A 112 -30.49 30.28 -18.85
N GLY A 113 -30.30 29.60 -19.99
CA GLY A 113 -30.74 28.22 -20.21
C GLY A 113 -29.78 27.15 -19.69
N LEU A 114 -28.60 27.53 -19.19
CA LEU A 114 -27.58 26.56 -18.76
C LEU A 114 -28.00 25.84 -17.49
N GLU A 115 -28.13 24.52 -17.57
CA GLU A 115 -28.54 23.64 -16.48
C GLU A 115 -27.35 22.93 -15.81
N VAL A 116 -26.29 22.63 -16.56
CA VAL A 116 -25.11 21.90 -16.07
C VAL A 116 -23.83 22.61 -16.45
N LEU A 117 -22.99 22.88 -15.45
CA LEU A 117 -21.64 23.41 -15.63
C LEU A 117 -20.63 22.53 -14.88
N ASP A 118 -19.77 21.85 -15.63
CA ASP A 118 -18.66 21.06 -15.08
C ASP A 118 -17.31 21.69 -15.47
N LEU A 119 -16.58 22.17 -14.46
CA LEU A 119 -15.23 22.72 -14.56
C LEU A 119 -14.23 21.94 -13.69
N SER A 120 -14.58 20.73 -13.28
CA SER A 120 -13.77 19.93 -12.37
C SER A 120 -12.44 19.48 -12.96
N HIS A 121 -11.47 19.12 -12.11
CA HIS A 121 -10.15 18.66 -12.55
C HIS A 121 -9.43 19.66 -13.48
N ASN A 122 -9.27 20.88 -12.99
CA ASN A 122 -8.56 21.98 -13.66
C ASN A 122 -7.58 22.65 -12.67
N ARG A 123 -7.10 23.85 -13.01
CA ARG A 123 -6.19 24.67 -12.18
C ARG A 123 -6.80 26.05 -11.87
N LEU A 124 -8.13 26.17 -11.92
CA LEU A 124 -8.84 27.40 -11.64
C LEU A 124 -8.66 27.79 -10.17
N SER A 125 -8.59 29.08 -9.88
CA SER A 125 -8.22 29.61 -8.57
C SER A 125 -8.98 30.89 -8.24
N GLY A 126 -8.72 31.46 -7.06
CA GLY A 126 -9.41 32.68 -6.60
C GLY A 126 -10.71 32.38 -5.86
N ALA A 127 -11.32 33.42 -5.30
CA ALA A 127 -12.63 33.34 -4.67
C ALA A 127 -13.75 33.39 -5.72
N ILE A 128 -14.93 32.89 -5.35
CA ILE A 128 -16.13 32.90 -6.18
C ILE A 128 -17.17 33.76 -5.47
N ASP A 129 -17.65 34.78 -6.16
CA ASP A 129 -18.72 35.67 -5.74
C ASP A 129 -19.80 35.72 -6.84
N LEU A 130 -19.88 36.81 -7.62
CA LEU A 130 -20.95 37.05 -8.59
C LEU A 130 -20.76 36.35 -9.95
N GLU A 131 -19.66 35.62 -10.16
CA GLU A 131 -19.29 35.01 -11.44
C GLU A 131 -20.37 34.08 -12.02
N LEU A 132 -21.14 33.43 -11.14
CA LEU A 132 -22.17 32.44 -11.49
C LEU A 132 -23.60 32.98 -11.34
N ASP A 133 -23.76 34.23 -10.90
CA ASP A 133 -25.07 34.81 -10.53
C ASP A 133 -26.04 34.89 -11.72
N GLY A 134 -25.50 35.00 -12.94
CA GLY A 134 -26.27 35.01 -14.20
C GLY A 134 -26.85 33.66 -14.63
N LEU A 135 -26.43 32.55 -14.01
CA LEU A 135 -26.84 31.19 -14.38
C LEU A 135 -28.19 30.80 -13.75
N VAL A 136 -29.26 31.47 -14.17
CA VAL A 136 -30.61 31.27 -13.60
C VAL A 136 -31.22 29.89 -13.89
N GLY A 137 -30.68 29.10 -14.82
CA GLY A 137 -31.11 27.72 -15.08
C GLY A 137 -30.35 26.66 -14.29
N LEU A 138 -29.31 27.03 -13.54
CA LEU A 138 -28.29 26.09 -13.08
C LEU A 138 -28.83 25.07 -12.08
N ARG A 139 -28.73 23.79 -12.45
CA ARG A 139 -29.16 22.65 -11.64
C ARG A 139 -27.97 21.86 -11.10
N SER A 140 -26.88 21.74 -11.85
CA SER A 140 -25.69 21.02 -11.41
C SER A 140 -24.44 21.85 -11.65
N LEU A 141 -23.67 22.05 -10.58
CA LEU A 141 -22.41 22.76 -10.59
C LEU A 141 -21.31 21.86 -10.01
N ASN A 142 -20.29 21.58 -10.83
CA ASN A 142 -19.12 20.83 -10.41
C ASN A 142 -17.84 21.64 -10.60
N LEU A 143 -17.21 22.02 -9.49
CA LEU A 143 -15.96 22.77 -9.43
C LEU A 143 -14.83 21.96 -8.77
N SER A 144 -15.05 20.67 -8.58
CA SER A 144 -14.17 19.81 -7.78
C SER A 144 -12.76 19.70 -8.36
N SER A 145 -11.75 19.41 -7.55
CA SER A 145 -10.34 19.26 -7.98
C SER A 145 -9.81 20.49 -8.73
N ASN A 146 -9.85 21.65 -8.06
CA ASN A 146 -9.29 22.92 -8.54
C ASN A 146 -8.41 23.57 -7.43
N HIS A 147 -8.18 24.87 -7.52
CA HIS A 147 -7.43 25.69 -6.57
C HIS A 147 -8.26 26.87 -6.05
N PHE A 148 -9.59 26.78 -6.05
CA PHE A 148 -10.47 27.83 -5.53
C PHE A 148 -10.23 28.08 -4.04
N THR A 149 -10.33 29.34 -3.63
CA THR A 149 -10.11 29.84 -2.26
C THR A 149 -11.33 30.63 -1.78
N GLY A 150 -11.29 31.22 -0.58
CA GLY A 150 -12.39 32.02 -0.05
C GLY A 150 -13.47 31.17 0.63
N SER A 151 -14.60 31.79 0.95
CA SER A 151 -15.75 31.11 1.56
C SER A 151 -16.50 30.24 0.56
N VAL A 152 -17.31 29.31 1.08
CA VAL A 152 -18.28 28.56 0.26
C VAL A 152 -19.18 29.58 -0.47
N PRO A 153 -19.29 29.53 -1.80
CA PRO A 153 -20.04 30.52 -2.57
C PRO A 153 -21.55 30.36 -2.37
N THR A 154 -22.25 31.49 -2.26
CA THR A 154 -23.71 31.57 -2.04
C THR A 154 -24.47 32.27 -3.16
N HIS A 155 -23.76 32.82 -4.17
CA HIS A 155 -24.34 33.48 -5.34
C HIS A 155 -24.28 32.55 -6.58
N LEU A 156 -24.86 31.36 -6.43
CA LEU A 156 -24.86 30.27 -7.42
C LEU A 156 -26.11 30.28 -8.32
N GLY A 157 -26.42 31.45 -8.88
CA GLY A 157 -27.58 31.68 -9.74
C GLY A 157 -28.82 32.18 -9.00
N LYS A 158 -29.41 33.28 -9.49
CA LYS A 158 -30.50 34.02 -8.83
C LYS A 158 -31.80 33.25 -8.60
N SER A 159 -32.08 32.23 -9.40
CA SER A 159 -33.34 31.46 -9.33
C SER A 159 -33.34 30.38 -8.24
N LYS A 160 -32.18 30.09 -7.64
CA LYS A 160 -32.01 29.09 -6.57
C LYS A 160 -32.56 27.68 -6.91
N VAL A 161 -32.52 27.29 -8.19
CA VAL A 161 -32.99 25.98 -8.68
C VAL A 161 -31.93 24.86 -8.61
N LEU A 162 -30.77 25.16 -8.02
CA LEU A 162 -29.63 24.25 -7.90
C LEU A 162 -30.01 22.95 -7.16
N LYS A 163 -29.58 21.82 -7.72
CA LYS A 163 -29.77 20.46 -7.19
C LYS A 163 -28.46 19.84 -6.72
N GLU A 164 -27.38 20.05 -7.46
CA GLU A 164 -26.08 19.43 -7.16
C GLU A 164 -25.03 20.52 -7.03
N LEU A 165 -24.33 20.52 -5.90
CA LEU A 165 -23.21 21.40 -5.63
C LEU A 165 -21.99 20.59 -5.20
N GLN A 166 -21.00 20.52 -6.08
CA GLN A 166 -19.77 19.75 -5.87
C GLN A 166 -18.56 20.69 -5.90
N LEU A 167 -17.92 20.86 -4.73
CA LEU A 167 -16.79 21.76 -4.50
C LEU A 167 -15.56 21.03 -3.97
N SER A 168 -15.53 19.70 -4.02
CA SER A 168 -14.53 18.92 -3.31
C SER A 168 -13.12 19.11 -3.84
N MET A 169 -12.12 18.85 -3.02
CA MET A 169 -10.69 18.99 -3.37
C MET A 169 -10.33 20.40 -3.88
N ASN A 170 -10.59 21.41 -3.05
CA ASN A 170 -10.23 22.81 -3.29
C ASN A 170 -9.52 23.38 -2.04
N LYS A 171 -9.51 24.71 -1.88
CA LYS A 171 -8.98 25.42 -0.71
C LYS A 171 -10.02 26.37 -0.11
N PHE A 172 -11.32 26.04 -0.24
CA PHE A 172 -12.38 26.82 0.41
C PHE A 172 -12.18 26.77 1.93
N HIS A 173 -12.41 27.91 2.60
CA HIS A 173 -12.22 28.05 4.04
C HIS A 173 -13.31 28.91 4.67
N GLY A 174 -13.26 29.14 5.99
CA GLY A 174 -14.35 29.83 6.71
C GLY A 174 -15.50 28.88 7.04
N ILE A 175 -16.69 29.40 7.31
CA ILE A 175 -17.85 28.59 7.75
C ILE A 175 -18.72 28.11 6.59
N ILE A 176 -19.54 27.08 6.82
CA ILE A 176 -20.67 26.77 5.94
C ILE A 176 -21.74 27.86 6.13
N PRO A 177 -22.03 28.69 5.12
CA PRO A 177 -22.96 29.80 5.24
C PRO A 177 -24.40 29.30 5.34
N VAL A 178 -25.21 29.94 6.19
CA VAL A 178 -26.65 29.60 6.34
C VAL A 178 -27.44 29.82 5.04
N ASP A 179 -26.99 30.74 4.19
CA ASP A 179 -27.64 31.07 2.92
C ASP A 179 -27.71 29.89 1.94
N ILE A 180 -26.89 28.85 2.14
CA ILE A 180 -26.96 27.62 1.34
C ILE A 180 -28.34 26.95 1.41
N VAL A 181 -29.05 27.15 2.53
CA VAL A 181 -30.41 26.65 2.75
C VAL A 181 -31.43 27.31 1.83
N GLY A 182 -31.09 28.46 1.24
CA GLY A 182 -31.90 29.10 0.20
C GLY A 182 -32.08 28.23 -1.06
N TYR A 183 -31.19 27.28 -1.32
CA TYR A 183 -31.25 26.36 -2.45
C TYR A 183 -32.06 25.10 -2.10
N ARG A 184 -33.37 25.27 -1.88
CA ARG A 184 -34.30 24.20 -1.44
C ARG A 184 -34.46 23.00 -2.39
N SER A 185 -33.86 23.08 -3.59
CA SER A 185 -33.84 21.99 -4.56
C SER A 185 -32.63 21.08 -4.45
N LEU A 186 -31.68 21.39 -3.57
CA LEU A 186 -30.46 20.60 -3.38
C LEU A 186 -30.76 19.15 -3.01
N THR A 187 -30.20 18.24 -3.79
CA THR A 187 -30.17 16.79 -3.59
C THR A 187 -28.77 16.30 -3.24
N LEU A 188 -27.72 17.02 -3.66
CA LEU A 188 -26.33 16.65 -3.39
C LEU A 188 -25.49 17.88 -3.00
N ILE A 189 -24.78 17.74 -1.88
CA ILE A 189 -23.72 18.66 -1.45
C ILE A 189 -22.44 17.85 -1.21
N ASP A 190 -21.37 18.18 -1.92
CA ASP A 190 -20.02 17.67 -1.65
C ASP A 190 -19.03 18.81 -1.43
N PHE A 191 -18.62 18.99 -0.19
CA PHE A 191 -17.63 19.96 0.26
C PHE A 191 -16.32 19.32 0.72
N SER A 192 -16.12 18.03 0.43
CA SER A 192 -15.00 17.28 0.99
C SER A 192 -13.62 17.79 0.56
N VAL A 193 -12.60 17.54 1.38
CA VAL A 193 -11.19 17.88 1.06
C VAL A 193 -11.03 19.40 0.79
N ASN A 194 -11.34 20.20 1.79
CA ASN A 194 -11.19 21.66 1.81
C ASN A 194 -10.63 22.11 3.19
N ASN A 195 -10.64 23.41 3.46
CA ASN A 195 -10.25 24.02 4.74
C ASN A 195 -11.45 24.67 5.45
N ILE A 196 -12.67 24.15 5.23
CA ILE A 196 -13.90 24.69 5.82
C ILE A 196 -13.90 24.38 7.32
N SER A 197 -14.32 25.34 8.13
CA SER A 197 -14.22 25.34 9.59
C SER A 197 -15.53 25.76 10.25
N GLY A 198 -15.57 25.82 11.58
CA GLY A 198 -16.78 26.17 12.34
C GLY A 198 -17.80 25.03 12.36
N SER A 199 -19.00 25.31 12.84
CA SER A 199 -20.08 24.34 12.98
C SER A 199 -20.94 24.20 11.73
N VAL A 200 -21.54 23.03 11.54
CA VAL A 200 -22.60 22.84 10.54
C VAL A 200 -23.86 23.59 11.03
N PRO A 201 -24.45 24.49 10.23
CA PRO A 201 -25.63 25.23 10.66
C PRO A 201 -26.84 24.30 10.80
N SER A 202 -27.61 24.44 11.88
CA SER A 202 -28.82 23.62 12.12
C SER A 202 -29.87 23.77 11.02
N ALA A 203 -29.93 24.93 10.36
CA ALA A 203 -30.82 25.17 9.22
C ALA A 203 -30.58 24.22 8.03
N ILE A 204 -29.45 23.50 7.97
CA ILE A 204 -29.23 22.46 6.94
C ILE A 204 -30.35 21.39 6.93
N GLY A 205 -30.99 21.17 8.09
CA GLY A 205 -32.15 20.27 8.22
C GLY A 205 -33.40 20.70 7.44
N GLU A 206 -33.45 21.94 6.93
CA GLU A 206 -34.55 22.42 6.08
C GLU A 206 -34.44 21.95 4.62
N LEU A 207 -33.30 21.38 4.21
CA LEU A 207 -33.08 20.87 2.86
C LEU A 207 -33.74 19.48 2.67
N SER A 208 -35.08 19.46 2.66
CA SER A 208 -35.89 18.24 2.67
C SER A 208 -35.76 17.32 1.43
N LYS A 209 -34.99 17.73 0.42
CA LYS A 209 -34.69 16.95 -0.79
C LYS A 209 -33.25 16.42 -0.80
N LEU A 210 -32.44 16.76 0.20
CA LEU A 210 -31.04 16.39 0.24
C LEU A 210 -30.90 14.87 0.40
N GLU A 211 -30.24 14.24 -0.54
CA GLU A 211 -30.00 12.79 -0.59
C GLU A 211 -28.57 12.43 -0.17
N VAL A 212 -27.62 13.31 -0.48
CA VAL A 212 -26.19 13.12 -0.25
C VAL A 212 -25.57 14.37 0.37
N LEU A 213 -24.96 14.21 1.55
CA LEU A 213 -24.17 15.24 2.22
C LEU A 213 -22.77 14.72 2.53
N ILE A 214 -21.75 15.31 1.90
CA ILE A 214 -20.35 14.93 2.09
C ILE A 214 -19.56 16.17 2.55
N LEU A 215 -19.03 16.08 3.76
CA LEU A 215 -18.28 17.13 4.47
C LEU A 215 -16.86 16.67 4.89
N SER A 216 -16.46 15.48 4.45
CA SER A 216 -15.24 14.79 4.86
C SER A 216 -13.96 15.61 4.65
N SER A 217 -12.95 15.40 5.50
CA SER A 217 -11.61 15.99 5.35
C SER A 217 -11.64 17.53 5.29
N ASN A 218 -12.08 18.14 6.39
CA ASN A 218 -12.16 19.59 6.60
C ASN A 218 -11.73 19.92 8.05
N ASP A 219 -11.89 21.19 8.44
CA ASP A 219 -11.65 21.71 9.79
C ASP A 219 -12.97 21.95 10.57
N LEU A 220 -14.07 21.30 10.20
CA LEU A 220 -15.39 21.48 10.83
C LEU A 220 -15.36 21.01 12.29
N SER A 221 -16.08 21.71 13.16
CA SER A 221 -16.06 21.54 14.62
C SER A 221 -17.43 21.73 15.25
N GLY A 222 -17.54 21.52 16.56
CA GLY A 222 -18.81 21.55 17.27
C GLY A 222 -19.60 20.25 17.11
N GLU A 223 -20.86 20.28 17.54
CA GLU A 223 -21.73 19.10 17.49
C GLU A 223 -22.33 18.89 16.09
N ILE A 224 -22.64 17.64 15.77
CA ILE A 224 -23.43 17.31 14.58
C ILE A 224 -24.88 17.77 14.85
N PRO A 225 -25.50 18.61 14.00
CA PRO A 225 -26.83 19.14 14.28
C PRO A 225 -27.91 18.05 14.33
N GLN A 226 -28.71 18.05 15.39
CA GLN A 226 -29.86 17.14 15.52
C GLN A 226 -30.86 17.29 14.36
N SER A 227 -30.98 18.47 13.77
CA SER A 227 -31.88 18.74 12.64
C SER A 227 -31.59 17.92 11.39
N LEU A 228 -30.41 17.30 11.25
CA LEU A 228 -30.12 16.37 10.15
C LEU A 228 -31.03 15.14 10.17
N SER A 229 -31.55 14.72 11.33
CA SER A 229 -32.53 13.62 11.41
C SER A 229 -33.86 13.96 10.75
N ASN A 230 -34.16 15.25 10.52
CA ASN A 230 -35.40 15.68 9.87
C ASN A 230 -35.37 15.48 8.35
N ILE A 231 -34.19 15.22 7.75
CA ILE A 231 -34.04 15.07 6.31
C ILE A 231 -34.36 13.64 5.91
N THR A 232 -35.64 13.36 5.64
CA THR A 232 -36.11 12.01 5.32
C THR A 232 -35.61 11.46 3.98
N SER A 233 -35.10 12.33 3.10
CA SER A 233 -34.49 11.93 1.82
C SER A 233 -33.01 11.54 1.95
N LEU A 234 -32.36 11.82 3.08
CA LEU A 234 -30.91 11.68 3.22
C LEU A 234 -30.55 10.20 3.23
N THR A 235 -29.79 9.77 2.22
CA THR A 235 -29.33 8.38 2.07
C THR A 235 -27.86 8.21 2.41
N ARG A 236 -27.05 9.26 2.25
CA ARG A 236 -25.61 9.23 2.52
C ARG A 236 -25.19 10.47 3.28
N PHE A 237 -24.57 10.24 4.44
CA PHE A 237 -23.91 11.27 5.22
C PHE A 237 -22.48 10.86 5.54
N ALA A 238 -21.51 11.68 5.10
CA ALA A 238 -20.10 11.48 5.38
C ALA A 238 -19.49 12.78 5.92
N ALA A 239 -18.87 12.71 7.09
CA ALA A 239 -18.26 13.84 7.79
C ALA A 239 -16.95 13.45 8.49
N ASN A 240 -16.30 12.38 8.02
CA ASN A 240 -15.06 11.87 8.59
C ASN A 240 -13.88 12.84 8.43
N SER A 241 -12.84 12.65 9.24
CA SER A 241 -11.61 13.48 9.21
C SER A 241 -11.93 14.96 9.43
N ASN A 242 -12.56 15.27 10.56
CA ASN A 242 -12.91 16.62 10.99
C ASN A 242 -12.62 16.77 12.50
N LYS A 243 -13.14 17.82 13.13
CA LYS A 243 -13.02 18.12 14.56
C LYS A 243 -14.40 18.10 15.25
N PHE A 244 -15.36 17.33 14.73
CA PHE A 244 -16.68 17.19 15.37
C PHE A 244 -16.54 16.61 16.78
N ASN A 245 -17.31 17.14 17.71
CA ASN A 245 -17.34 16.74 19.11
C ASN A 245 -18.78 16.52 19.60
N GLY A 246 -18.97 16.29 20.91
CA GLY A 246 -20.28 15.97 21.46
C GLY A 246 -20.75 14.57 21.10
N SER A 247 -22.04 14.29 21.32
CA SER A 247 -22.68 13.00 21.05
C SER A 247 -23.18 12.88 19.62
N ILE A 248 -23.32 11.64 19.14
CA ILE A 248 -24.00 11.37 17.87
C ILE A 248 -25.50 11.63 18.03
N PRO A 249 -26.14 12.43 17.17
CA PRO A 249 -27.57 12.71 17.24
C PRO A 249 -28.44 11.46 17.13
N ALA A 250 -29.50 11.40 17.94
CA ALA A 250 -30.48 10.32 17.89
C ALA A 250 -31.24 10.35 16.55
N GLY A 251 -31.61 9.18 16.02
CA GLY A 251 -32.36 9.07 14.76
C GLY A 251 -31.63 9.49 13.48
N ILE A 252 -30.34 9.88 13.54
CA ILE A 252 -29.58 10.33 12.35
C ILE A 252 -29.52 9.29 11.24
N THR A 253 -29.64 8.01 11.58
CA THR A 253 -29.58 6.89 10.64
C THR A 253 -30.95 6.40 10.13
N GLU A 254 -32.07 6.97 10.59
CA GLU A 254 -33.43 6.46 10.27
C GLU A 254 -33.66 6.27 8.76
N HIS A 255 -33.12 7.18 7.95
CA HIS A 255 -33.26 7.20 6.50
C HIS A 255 -31.95 6.89 5.74
N LEU A 256 -30.83 6.77 6.47
CA LEU A 256 -29.50 6.58 5.87
C LEU A 256 -29.28 5.15 5.39
N ARG A 257 -28.52 5.04 4.30
CA ARG A 257 -27.84 3.81 3.85
C ARG A 257 -26.38 3.82 4.29
N ASN A 258 -25.72 4.97 4.26
CA ASN A 258 -24.30 5.10 4.53
C ASN A 258 -24.06 6.24 5.52
N LEU A 259 -23.41 5.91 6.64
CA LEU A 259 -22.92 6.87 7.63
C LEU A 259 -21.41 6.70 7.81
N ASP A 260 -20.66 7.78 7.67
CA ASP A 260 -19.23 7.82 8.00
C ASP A 260 -18.90 9.07 8.84
N LEU A 261 -18.59 8.84 10.11
CA LEU A 261 -18.20 9.86 11.09
C LEU A 261 -16.80 9.59 11.66
N SER A 262 -16.01 8.75 10.98
CA SER A 262 -14.71 8.32 11.47
C SER A 262 -13.70 9.48 11.61
N TYR A 263 -12.64 9.30 12.40
CA TYR A 263 -11.58 10.30 12.56
C TYR A 263 -12.11 11.68 12.99
N ASN A 264 -12.82 11.70 14.12
CA ASN A 264 -13.34 12.91 14.75
C ASN A 264 -13.05 12.86 16.27
N THR A 265 -13.65 13.77 17.03
CA THR A 265 -13.58 13.80 18.50
C THR A 265 -14.93 13.54 19.15
N LEU A 266 -15.83 12.80 18.48
CA LEU A 266 -17.16 12.46 19.01
C LEU A 266 -17.02 11.64 20.28
N SER A 267 -17.94 11.84 21.22
CA SER A 267 -17.91 11.28 22.57
C SER A 267 -19.31 10.86 23.02
N GLY A 268 -19.40 10.25 24.20
CA GLY A 268 -20.66 9.68 24.69
C GLY A 268 -20.99 8.32 24.04
N SER A 269 -22.15 7.79 24.39
CA SER A 269 -22.59 6.48 23.92
C SER A 269 -23.14 6.51 22.51
N ILE A 270 -22.98 5.40 21.78
CA ILE A 270 -23.68 5.18 20.51
C ILE A 270 -25.20 5.08 20.82
N PRO A 271 -26.07 5.90 20.21
CA PRO A 271 -27.51 5.80 20.41
C PRO A 271 -28.04 4.39 20.11
N SER A 272 -28.97 3.91 20.93
CA SER A 272 -29.45 2.51 20.90
C SER A 272 -30.09 2.09 19.57
N GLU A 273 -30.70 3.05 18.90
CA GLU A 273 -31.42 2.89 17.65
C GLU A 273 -30.52 3.07 16.43
N LEU A 274 -29.30 3.61 16.59
CA LEU A 274 -28.45 4.06 15.48
C LEU A 274 -28.14 2.94 14.47
N LEU A 275 -27.91 1.72 14.97
CA LEU A 275 -27.52 0.58 14.14
C LEU A 275 -28.71 -0.23 13.59
N SER A 276 -29.93 0.04 14.04
CA SER A 276 -31.14 -0.74 13.73
C SER A 276 -31.92 -0.42 12.43
N PRO A 277 -31.77 0.74 11.75
CA PRO A 277 -32.63 1.08 10.61
C PRO A 277 -32.50 0.11 9.43
N LEU A 278 -33.64 -0.30 8.86
CA LEU A 278 -33.74 -1.39 7.88
C LEU A 278 -32.91 -1.20 6.60
N ASN A 279 -32.69 0.05 6.18
CA ASN A 279 -31.98 0.39 4.95
C ASN A 279 -30.48 0.66 5.17
N LEU A 280 -30.01 0.64 6.42
CA LEU A 280 -28.63 0.97 6.76
C LEU A 280 -27.69 -0.14 6.29
N GLN A 281 -26.68 0.23 5.50
CA GLN A 281 -25.74 -0.69 4.85
C GLN A 281 -24.31 -0.52 5.37
N THR A 282 -23.85 0.70 5.60
CA THR A 282 -22.49 0.94 6.11
C THR A 282 -22.47 1.96 7.21
N VAL A 283 -21.77 1.64 8.30
CA VAL A 283 -21.49 2.55 9.40
C VAL A 283 -20.01 2.51 9.72
N ASP A 284 -19.35 3.67 9.68
CA ASP A 284 -18.00 3.86 10.21
C ASP A 284 -17.99 4.98 11.26
N LEU A 285 -17.69 4.59 12.50
CA LEU A 285 -17.53 5.46 13.65
C LEU A 285 -16.11 5.36 14.24
N SER A 286 -15.18 4.75 13.52
CA SER A 286 -13.84 4.47 14.01
C SER A 286 -13.04 5.73 14.32
N ASN A 287 -12.03 5.63 15.18
CA ASN A 287 -11.14 6.76 15.52
C ASN A 287 -11.92 7.96 16.09
N ASN A 288 -12.64 7.73 17.18
CA ASN A 288 -13.36 8.74 17.96
C ASN A 288 -13.11 8.51 19.47
N ARG A 289 -13.89 9.17 20.33
CA ARG A 289 -13.87 9.02 21.80
C ARG A 289 -15.19 8.43 22.32
N LEU A 290 -15.88 7.65 21.49
CA LEU A 290 -17.16 7.03 21.86
C LEU A 290 -16.97 6.03 23.00
N ASN A 291 -17.93 5.95 23.91
CA ASN A 291 -17.88 5.08 25.07
C ASN A 291 -19.19 4.32 25.29
N GLY A 292 -19.30 3.57 26.38
CA GLY A 292 -20.48 2.76 26.66
C GLY A 292 -20.55 1.49 25.81
N SER A 293 -21.68 0.80 25.89
CA SER A 293 -21.90 -0.49 25.23
C SER A 293 -22.31 -0.35 23.77
N ILE A 294 -21.98 -1.36 22.97
CA ILE A 294 -22.46 -1.48 21.58
C ILE A 294 -23.98 -1.74 21.58
N PRO A 295 -24.77 -1.02 20.77
CA PRO A 295 -26.20 -1.27 20.64
C PRO A 295 -26.50 -2.71 20.21
N THR A 296 -27.56 -3.29 20.77
CA THR A 296 -27.88 -4.71 20.58
C THR A 296 -28.60 -5.01 19.26
N ALA A 297 -29.33 -4.04 18.70
CA ALA A 297 -30.09 -4.19 17.47
C ALA A 297 -29.26 -3.73 16.26
N LEU A 298 -29.06 -4.62 15.28
CA LEU A 298 -28.39 -4.30 14.02
C LEU A 298 -29.36 -4.39 12.85
N SER A 299 -29.15 -3.54 11.85
CA SER A 299 -29.86 -3.57 10.58
C SER A 299 -29.62 -4.91 9.87
N PRO A 300 -30.68 -5.53 9.29
CA PRO A 300 -30.53 -6.73 8.46
C PRO A 300 -29.77 -6.44 7.15
N SER A 301 -29.82 -5.20 6.65
CA SER A 301 -29.14 -4.78 5.43
C SER A 301 -27.67 -4.41 5.64
N LEU A 302 -27.16 -4.47 6.88
CA LEU A 302 -25.83 -4.00 7.22
C LEU A 302 -24.76 -4.89 6.57
N VAL A 303 -23.88 -4.27 5.78
CA VAL A 303 -22.76 -4.92 5.08
C VAL A 303 -21.42 -4.63 5.77
N ARG A 304 -21.27 -3.44 6.34
CA ARG A 304 -20.03 -3.01 7.00
C ARG A 304 -20.31 -2.25 8.29
N LEU A 305 -19.67 -2.68 9.37
CA LEU A 305 -19.69 -2.00 10.66
C LEU A 305 -18.26 -1.83 11.17
N ARG A 306 -17.82 -0.57 11.31
CA ARG A 306 -16.51 -0.18 11.80
C ARG A 306 -16.65 0.70 13.04
N LEU A 307 -16.20 0.18 14.18
CA LEU A 307 -16.27 0.81 15.50
C LEU A 307 -14.89 0.91 16.17
N GLY A 308 -13.83 0.51 15.47
CA GLY A 308 -12.48 0.41 16.03
C GLY A 308 -11.89 1.74 16.50
N SER A 309 -10.88 1.67 17.38
CA SER A 309 -10.18 2.84 17.94
C SER A 309 -11.12 3.85 18.60
N ASN A 310 -11.83 3.38 19.62
CA ASN A 310 -12.73 4.17 20.48
C ASN A 310 -12.50 3.78 21.95
N SER A 311 -13.41 4.17 22.85
CA SER A 311 -13.43 3.77 24.27
C SER A 311 -14.68 2.94 24.61
N LEU A 312 -15.20 2.18 23.64
CA LEU A 312 -16.38 1.31 23.83
C LEU A 312 -16.06 0.20 24.83
N ASN A 313 -17.04 -0.17 25.64
CA ASN A 313 -16.90 -1.15 26.71
C ASN A 313 -18.11 -2.10 26.79
N GLY A 314 -18.16 -2.93 27.83
CA GLY A 314 -19.20 -3.95 27.96
C GLY A 314 -18.90 -5.16 27.08
N ARG A 315 -19.94 -5.94 26.76
CA ARG A 315 -19.82 -7.18 25.97
C ARG A 315 -20.18 -6.94 24.51
N ILE A 316 -19.65 -7.79 23.62
CA ILE A 316 -20.18 -7.90 22.25
C ILE A 316 -21.61 -8.45 22.36
N PRO A 317 -22.63 -7.77 21.82
CA PRO A 317 -24.03 -8.15 22.00
C PRO A 317 -24.36 -9.47 21.29
N SER A 318 -25.10 -10.35 21.97
CA SER A 318 -25.53 -11.66 21.45
C SER A 318 -26.73 -11.60 20.50
N ALA A 319 -27.51 -10.51 20.53
CA ALA A 319 -28.79 -10.36 19.84
C ALA A 319 -28.69 -10.06 18.34
N ILE A 320 -27.79 -10.74 17.63
CA ILE A 320 -27.54 -10.51 16.20
C ILE A 320 -28.16 -11.61 15.31
N ILE A 321 -29.40 -12.04 15.60
CA ILE A 321 -30.03 -13.11 14.82
C ILE A 321 -31.42 -12.69 14.34
N THR A 322 -31.44 -12.04 13.18
CA THR A 322 -32.49 -12.27 12.18
C THR A 322 -31.84 -12.99 11.02
N ARG A 323 -32.44 -14.07 10.53
CA ARG A 323 -31.93 -14.81 9.35
C ARG A 323 -31.80 -13.83 8.17
N ASP A 324 -30.71 -13.99 7.39
CA ASP A 324 -30.29 -13.19 6.22
C ASP A 324 -29.48 -11.89 6.47
N GLN A 325 -28.48 -11.96 7.36
CA GLN A 325 -27.58 -10.82 7.57
C GLN A 325 -26.44 -10.77 6.54
N ARG A 326 -26.30 -9.62 5.85
CA ARG A 326 -25.31 -9.39 4.77
C ARG A 326 -23.95 -8.89 5.27
N LEU A 327 -23.72 -8.94 6.58
CA LEU A 327 -22.53 -8.37 7.20
C LEU A 327 -21.29 -9.08 6.66
N THR A 328 -20.43 -8.32 6.00
CA THR A 328 -19.21 -8.80 5.35
C THR A 328 -17.96 -8.33 6.10
N TYR A 329 -18.03 -7.15 6.73
CA TYR A 329 -16.92 -6.52 7.46
C TYR A 329 -17.38 -6.11 8.87
N LEU A 330 -16.72 -6.68 9.88
CA LEU A 330 -16.93 -6.33 11.28
C LEU A 330 -15.61 -6.00 11.97
N GLU A 331 -15.47 -4.74 12.37
CA GLU A 331 -14.24 -4.21 12.96
C GLU A 331 -14.57 -3.45 14.25
N MET A 332 -13.99 -3.91 15.35
CA MET A 332 -14.19 -3.35 16.70
C MET A 332 -12.86 -3.30 17.48
N GLU A 333 -11.74 -3.30 16.78
CA GLU A 333 -10.41 -3.35 17.39
C GLU A 333 -10.10 -2.10 18.22
N ASN A 334 -9.12 -2.19 19.13
CA ASN A 334 -8.62 -1.04 19.90
C ASN A 334 -9.75 -0.32 20.67
N ASN A 335 -10.42 -1.06 21.54
CA ASN A 335 -11.47 -0.59 22.44
C ASN A 335 -11.26 -1.22 23.84
N SER A 336 -12.25 -1.10 24.73
CA SER A 336 -12.27 -1.73 26.05
C SER A 336 -13.37 -2.79 26.16
N LEU A 337 -13.68 -3.50 25.08
CA LEU A 337 -14.68 -4.57 25.07
C LEU A 337 -14.22 -5.75 25.93
N SER A 338 -15.16 -6.40 26.62
CA SER A 338 -14.91 -7.41 27.63
C SER A 338 -15.85 -8.62 27.46
N GLY A 339 -15.60 -9.70 28.20
CA GLY A 339 -16.34 -10.95 28.05
C GLY A 339 -15.92 -11.76 26.82
N GLY A 340 -16.63 -12.85 26.52
CA GLY A 340 -16.32 -13.73 25.40
C GLY A 340 -16.89 -13.27 24.06
N ILE A 341 -16.39 -13.87 22.98
CA ILE A 341 -17.02 -13.76 21.66
C ILE A 341 -18.36 -14.53 21.73
N PRO A 342 -19.50 -13.91 21.40
CA PRO A 342 -20.78 -14.60 21.41
C PRO A 342 -20.81 -15.69 20.31
N PRO A 343 -21.20 -16.94 20.63
CA PRO A 343 -21.35 -18.03 19.66
C PRO A 343 -22.21 -17.67 18.45
N GLU A 344 -23.22 -16.81 18.67
CA GLU A 344 -24.13 -16.29 17.65
C GLU A 344 -23.43 -15.58 16.50
N LEU A 345 -22.20 -15.07 16.71
CA LEU A 345 -21.37 -14.49 15.66
C LEU A 345 -21.09 -15.52 14.54
N GLY A 346 -21.03 -16.81 14.85
CA GLY A 346 -20.87 -17.87 13.84
C GLY A 346 -22.00 -17.96 12.80
N SER A 347 -23.12 -17.23 12.99
CA SER A 347 -24.25 -17.20 12.06
C SER A 347 -24.05 -16.26 10.86
N PHE A 348 -23.06 -15.35 10.88
CA PHE A 348 -22.81 -14.40 9.79
C PHE A 348 -22.09 -15.05 8.61
N GLN A 349 -22.82 -15.83 7.81
CA GLN A 349 -22.21 -16.63 6.74
C GLN A 349 -21.55 -15.79 5.64
N SER A 350 -21.90 -14.51 5.50
CA SER A 350 -21.28 -13.58 4.54
C SER A 350 -20.02 -12.89 5.07
N LEU A 351 -19.66 -13.08 6.34
CA LEU A 351 -18.55 -12.37 6.97
C LEU A 351 -17.23 -12.78 6.33
N ALA A 352 -16.52 -11.81 5.75
CA ALA A 352 -15.21 -11.99 5.14
C ALA A 352 -14.08 -11.49 6.07
N LEU A 353 -14.36 -10.49 6.91
CA LEU A 353 -13.40 -9.93 7.84
C LEU A 353 -14.00 -9.75 9.23
N LEU A 354 -13.31 -10.31 10.23
CA LEU A 354 -13.57 -10.11 11.65
C LEU A 354 -12.31 -9.60 12.34
N ASN A 355 -12.38 -8.38 12.90
CA ASN A 355 -11.31 -7.79 13.68
C ASN A 355 -11.80 -7.36 15.05
N LEU A 356 -11.35 -8.06 16.09
CA LEU A 356 -11.65 -7.80 17.50
C LEU A 356 -10.38 -7.57 18.33
N ALA A 357 -9.26 -7.32 17.66
CA ALA A 357 -7.95 -7.18 18.29
C ALA A 357 -7.88 -6.01 19.30
N GLN A 358 -6.90 -6.03 20.20
CA GLN A 358 -6.62 -4.93 21.14
C GLN A 358 -7.86 -4.54 21.95
N ASN A 359 -8.43 -5.51 22.65
CA ASN A 359 -9.54 -5.32 23.58
C ASN A 359 -9.22 -6.05 24.90
N GLN A 360 -10.22 -6.20 25.77
CA GLN A 360 -10.15 -6.95 27.03
C GLN A 360 -11.03 -8.21 26.94
N LEU A 361 -11.21 -8.77 25.73
CA LEU A 361 -12.05 -9.95 25.51
C LEU A 361 -11.39 -11.18 26.15
N SER A 362 -12.20 -12.07 26.70
CA SER A 362 -11.74 -13.16 27.58
C SER A 362 -12.56 -14.43 27.38
N GLY A 363 -12.08 -15.56 27.92
CA GLY A 363 -12.75 -16.85 27.79
C GLY A 363 -12.29 -17.63 26.56
N ALA A 364 -12.96 -18.74 26.27
CA ALA A 364 -12.60 -19.60 25.14
C ALA A 364 -13.08 -19.04 23.80
N LEU A 365 -12.36 -19.37 22.72
CA LEU A 365 -12.84 -19.13 21.37
C LEU A 365 -14.04 -20.07 21.09
N PRO A 366 -15.21 -19.54 20.67
CA PRO A 366 -16.37 -20.38 20.40
C PRO A 366 -16.15 -21.23 19.13
N VAL A 367 -16.60 -22.48 19.18
CA VAL A 367 -16.47 -23.44 18.06
C VAL A 367 -17.25 -22.96 16.83
N GLU A 368 -18.30 -22.17 17.03
CA GLU A 368 -19.16 -21.60 16.01
C GLU A 368 -18.43 -20.62 15.09
N LEU A 369 -17.25 -20.09 15.48
CA LEU A 369 -16.42 -19.32 14.55
C LEU A 369 -16.04 -20.12 13.29
N GLY A 370 -15.96 -21.45 13.39
CA GLY A 370 -15.73 -22.32 12.24
C GLY A 370 -16.86 -22.33 11.20
N ASN A 371 -18.06 -21.84 11.54
CA ASN A 371 -19.20 -21.76 10.63
C ASN A 371 -19.11 -20.60 9.62
N LEU A 372 -18.15 -19.68 9.81
CA LEU A 372 -17.96 -18.49 8.97
C LEU A 372 -17.29 -18.84 7.63
N SER A 373 -17.96 -19.64 6.80
CA SER A 373 -17.40 -20.21 5.56
C SER A 373 -16.87 -19.21 4.52
N HIS A 374 -17.21 -17.92 4.64
CA HIS A 374 -16.68 -16.85 3.80
C HIS A 374 -15.50 -16.08 4.40
N LEU A 375 -15.09 -16.40 5.64
CA LEU A 375 -14.10 -15.65 6.37
C LEU A 375 -12.72 -15.78 5.72
N GLN A 376 -12.11 -14.64 5.44
CA GLN A 376 -10.78 -14.50 4.86
C GLN A 376 -9.78 -13.96 5.87
N VAL A 377 -10.22 -13.08 6.78
CA VAL A 377 -9.36 -12.42 7.77
C VAL A 377 -9.96 -12.56 9.15
N LEU A 378 -9.21 -13.18 10.06
CA LEU A 378 -9.53 -13.29 11.48
C LEU A 378 -8.41 -12.67 12.32
N LYS A 379 -8.73 -11.58 13.03
CA LYS A 379 -7.80 -10.84 13.90
C LYS A 379 -8.35 -10.72 15.31
N LEU A 380 -7.70 -11.39 16.26
CA LEU A 380 -8.09 -11.46 17.68
C LEU A 380 -6.92 -11.10 18.62
N GLN A 381 -5.81 -10.61 18.08
CA GLN A 381 -4.59 -10.41 18.86
C GLN A 381 -4.72 -9.37 19.97
N PHE A 382 -3.86 -9.45 20.99
CA PHE A 382 -3.87 -8.54 22.15
C PHE A 382 -5.23 -8.53 22.85
N ASN A 383 -5.64 -9.69 23.35
CA ASN A 383 -6.81 -9.90 24.20
C ASN A 383 -6.42 -10.85 25.34
N ASN A 384 -7.41 -11.32 26.10
CA ASN A 384 -7.27 -12.24 27.22
C ASN A 384 -7.94 -13.60 26.93
N PHE A 385 -7.95 -14.06 25.67
CA PHE A 385 -8.54 -15.35 25.32
C PHE A 385 -7.75 -16.51 25.95
N THR A 386 -8.46 -17.53 26.42
CA THR A 386 -7.93 -18.70 27.14
C THR A 386 -8.44 -20.00 26.51
N GLY A 387 -7.92 -21.14 26.95
CA GLY A 387 -8.32 -22.46 26.43
C GLY A 387 -7.67 -22.78 25.08
N GLU A 388 -8.11 -23.87 24.47
CA GLU A 388 -7.49 -24.40 23.25
C GLU A 388 -7.96 -23.67 21.99
N ILE A 389 -7.19 -23.77 20.90
CA ILE A 389 -7.61 -23.36 19.56
C ILE A 389 -8.66 -24.38 19.07
N PRO A 390 -9.94 -23.99 18.85
CA PRO A 390 -10.96 -24.94 18.39
C PRO A 390 -10.61 -25.52 17.02
N ILE A 391 -10.72 -26.85 16.90
CA ILE A 391 -10.49 -27.57 15.65
C ILE A 391 -11.38 -27.04 14.51
N GLN A 392 -12.57 -26.52 14.83
CA GLN A 392 -13.51 -25.94 13.87
C GLN A 392 -12.96 -24.72 13.13
N ILE A 393 -11.98 -23.99 13.68
CA ILE A 393 -11.31 -22.89 12.96
C ILE A 393 -10.67 -23.40 11.65
N THR A 394 -10.27 -24.67 11.59
CA THR A 394 -9.64 -25.26 10.39
C THR A 394 -10.65 -25.57 9.27
N GLN A 395 -11.96 -25.38 9.53
CA GLN A 395 -13.03 -25.48 8.52
C GLN A 395 -13.16 -24.22 7.66
N LEU A 396 -12.50 -23.13 8.04
CA LEU A 396 -12.52 -21.85 7.34
C LEU A 396 -11.67 -21.88 6.07
N SER A 397 -12.13 -22.60 5.05
CA SER A 397 -11.35 -22.89 3.84
C SER A 397 -10.92 -21.66 3.05
N LYS A 398 -11.59 -20.51 3.19
CA LYS A 398 -11.22 -19.23 2.55
C LYS A 398 -10.26 -18.38 3.39
N LEU A 399 -9.90 -18.83 4.59
CA LEU A 399 -9.07 -18.06 5.52
C LEU A 399 -7.66 -17.87 4.97
N SER A 400 -7.20 -16.63 5.06
CA SER A 400 -5.91 -16.18 4.52
C SER A 400 -5.01 -15.54 5.56
N ILE A 401 -5.62 -14.86 6.52
CA ILE A 401 -4.93 -14.23 7.64
C ILE A 401 -5.60 -14.75 8.91
N LEU A 402 -4.80 -15.44 9.73
CA LEU A 402 -5.16 -15.84 11.07
C LEU A 402 -4.17 -15.20 12.04
N ASN A 403 -4.64 -14.21 12.80
CA ASN A 403 -3.85 -13.60 13.86
C ASN A 403 -4.59 -13.69 15.20
N ILE A 404 -4.12 -14.57 16.08
CA ILE A 404 -4.65 -14.75 17.43
C ILE A 404 -3.52 -14.61 18.48
N SER A 405 -2.46 -13.91 18.11
CA SER A 405 -1.27 -13.67 18.94
C SER A 405 -1.55 -12.85 20.20
N TRP A 406 -0.65 -12.89 21.17
CA TRP A 406 -0.71 -12.09 22.39
C TRP A 406 -2.04 -12.29 23.13
N ASN A 407 -2.31 -13.54 23.46
CA ASN A 407 -3.44 -14.01 24.25
C ASN A 407 -2.93 -15.00 25.31
N SER A 408 -3.81 -15.79 25.92
CA SER A 408 -3.45 -16.83 26.89
C SER A 408 -3.93 -18.22 26.44
N LEU A 409 -4.01 -18.45 25.12
CA LEU A 409 -4.43 -19.73 24.54
C LEU A 409 -3.44 -20.84 24.89
N ASN A 410 -3.92 -22.06 25.12
CA ASN A 410 -3.12 -23.22 25.52
C ASN A 410 -3.44 -24.45 24.65
N GLY A 411 -2.92 -25.61 25.05
CA GLY A 411 -3.03 -26.84 24.25
C GLY A 411 -2.10 -26.82 23.03
N SER A 412 -2.27 -27.81 22.17
CA SER A 412 -1.45 -27.96 20.97
C SER A 412 -2.03 -27.23 19.76
N ILE A 413 -1.17 -26.95 18.78
CA ILE A 413 -1.62 -26.49 17.45
C ILE A 413 -2.34 -27.67 16.79
N PRO A 414 -3.64 -27.55 16.42
CA PRO A 414 -4.37 -28.68 15.87
C PRO A 414 -3.77 -29.11 14.52
N PRO A 415 -3.47 -30.41 14.30
CA PRO A 415 -2.90 -30.85 13.03
C PRO A 415 -3.74 -30.50 11.82
N SER A 416 -5.06 -30.45 11.95
CA SER A 416 -5.93 -30.06 10.83
C SER A 416 -5.71 -28.62 10.35
N VAL A 417 -4.90 -27.80 11.00
CA VAL A 417 -4.52 -26.47 10.49
C VAL A 417 -3.98 -26.53 9.06
N ALA A 418 -3.35 -27.64 8.69
CA ALA A 418 -2.85 -27.90 7.35
C ALA A 418 -3.95 -27.93 6.26
N SER A 419 -5.24 -28.05 6.63
CA SER A 419 -6.36 -27.98 5.68
C SER A 419 -6.70 -26.55 5.23
N LEU A 420 -6.10 -25.53 5.83
CA LEU A 420 -6.28 -24.13 5.45
C LEU A 420 -5.41 -23.78 4.24
N GLU A 421 -5.76 -24.31 3.06
CA GLU A 421 -4.96 -24.21 1.83
C GLU A 421 -4.74 -22.77 1.33
N ASN A 422 -5.62 -21.84 1.68
CA ASN A 422 -5.53 -20.42 1.31
C ASN A 422 -4.81 -19.56 2.37
N LEU A 423 -4.35 -20.15 3.48
CA LEU A 423 -3.72 -19.42 4.58
C LEU A 423 -2.33 -18.94 4.19
N ILE A 424 -2.04 -17.67 4.49
CA ILE A 424 -0.83 -16.96 4.06
C ILE A 424 -0.04 -16.45 5.24
N ASN A 425 -0.75 -15.82 6.17
CA ASN A 425 -0.18 -15.36 7.41
C ASN A 425 -0.86 -16.11 8.55
N MET A 426 -0.04 -16.83 9.30
CA MET A 426 -0.44 -17.49 10.53
C MET A 426 0.37 -16.93 11.68
N ASN A 427 -0.28 -16.20 12.58
CA ASN A 427 0.34 -15.61 13.75
C ASN A 427 -0.32 -16.07 15.05
N LEU A 428 0.41 -16.93 15.76
CA LEU A 428 0.05 -17.51 17.05
C LEU A 428 0.98 -17.06 18.19
N GLN A 429 1.89 -16.12 17.92
CA GLN A 429 2.95 -15.77 18.87
C GLN A 429 2.41 -15.23 20.20
N GLY A 430 3.18 -15.35 21.29
CA GLY A 430 2.80 -14.76 22.59
C GLY A 430 1.56 -15.41 23.18
N ASN A 431 1.53 -16.74 23.24
CA ASN A 431 0.47 -17.55 23.85
C ASN A 431 1.11 -18.60 24.77
N ASN A 432 0.29 -19.52 25.31
CA ASN A 432 0.73 -20.65 26.12
C ASN A 432 0.66 -21.99 25.37
N LEU A 433 0.78 -21.99 24.04
CA LEU A 433 0.67 -23.20 23.21
C LEU A 433 1.81 -24.17 23.51
N ASN A 434 1.54 -25.47 23.49
CA ASN A 434 2.49 -26.52 23.83
C ASN A 434 2.47 -27.69 22.82
N GLY A 435 3.28 -28.71 23.08
CA GLY A 435 3.43 -29.84 22.15
C GLY A 435 4.29 -29.48 20.95
N SER A 436 4.24 -30.32 19.90
CA SER A 436 5.03 -30.14 18.68
C SER A 436 4.30 -29.36 17.59
N ILE A 437 5.07 -28.82 16.66
CA ILE A 437 4.53 -28.29 15.40
C ILE A 437 4.02 -29.48 14.57
N PRO A 438 2.76 -29.47 14.08
CA PRO A 438 2.23 -30.59 13.31
C PRO A 438 3.03 -30.88 12.02
N GLU A 439 3.36 -32.15 11.78
CA GLU A 439 4.12 -32.60 10.60
C GLU A 439 3.48 -32.21 9.26
N ASN A 440 2.15 -32.19 9.22
CA ASN A 440 1.40 -31.85 8.03
C ASN A 440 1.42 -30.34 7.70
N ILE A 441 2.01 -29.47 8.54
CA ILE A 441 2.18 -28.05 8.21
C ILE A 441 2.89 -27.87 6.86
N ARG A 442 3.77 -28.81 6.47
CA ARG A 442 4.46 -28.87 5.18
C ARG A 442 3.56 -28.80 3.94
N SER A 443 2.27 -29.15 4.06
CA SER A 443 1.33 -29.17 2.94
C SER A 443 0.63 -27.83 2.70
N MET A 444 0.87 -26.82 3.54
CA MET A 444 0.23 -25.51 3.41
C MET A 444 0.88 -24.68 2.29
N THR A 445 0.44 -24.90 1.05
CA THR A 445 1.06 -24.36 -0.19
C THR A 445 0.88 -22.86 -0.41
N SER A 446 0.04 -22.17 0.36
CA SER A 446 -0.09 -20.71 0.30
C SER A 446 0.63 -19.98 1.42
N LEU A 447 1.13 -20.71 2.43
CA LEU A 447 1.65 -20.10 3.65
C LEU A 447 2.97 -19.41 3.36
N MET A 448 3.03 -18.11 3.64
CA MET A 448 4.20 -17.26 3.40
C MET A 448 4.86 -16.78 4.68
N GLU A 449 4.09 -16.61 5.75
CA GLU A 449 4.54 -16.16 7.05
C GLU A 449 3.98 -17.02 8.17
N LEU A 450 4.89 -17.50 9.02
CA LEU A 450 4.57 -18.30 10.20
C LEU A 450 5.24 -17.73 11.45
N GLN A 451 4.42 -17.23 12.37
CA GLN A 451 4.85 -16.61 13.63
C GLN A 451 4.36 -17.47 14.81
N LEU A 452 5.26 -18.25 15.41
CA LEU A 452 4.98 -19.15 16.54
C LEU A 452 5.80 -18.78 17.80
N GLY A 453 6.53 -17.67 17.76
CA GLY A 453 7.41 -17.28 18.86
C GLY A 453 6.69 -17.03 20.19
N GLN A 454 7.42 -17.05 21.30
CA GLN A 454 6.88 -16.82 22.65
C GLN A 454 5.72 -17.76 22.99
N ASN A 455 6.00 -19.06 22.99
CA ASN A 455 5.08 -20.13 23.38
C ASN A 455 5.86 -21.21 24.18
N HIS A 456 5.23 -22.34 24.45
CA HIS A 456 5.83 -23.52 25.08
C HIS A 456 5.97 -24.70 24.12
N LEU A 457 6.18 -24.44 22.82
CA LEU A 457 6.32 -25.49 21.79
C LEU A 457 7.66 -26.22 21.94
N SER A 458 7.66 -27.52 21.67
CA SER A 458 8.80 -28.43 21.87
C SER A 458 8.83 -29.56 20.82
N GLY A 459 9.83 -30.44 20.89
CA GLY A 459 9.99 -31.55 19.96
C GLY A 459 10.69 -31.15 18.66
N ASP A 460 10.69 -32.04 17.67
CA ASP A 460 11.39 -31.81 16.41
C ASP A 460 10.68 -30.75 15.54
N ILE A 461 11.45 -29.94 14.81
CA ILE A 461 10.91 -29.03 13.79
C ILE A 461 10.62 -29.84 12.52
N PRO A 462 9.34 -29.96 12.09
CA PRO A 462 8.98 -30.71 10.89
C PRO A 462 9.44 -30.00 9.62
N SER A 463 9.29 -30.65 8.48
CA SER A 463 9.48 -29.95 7.20
C SER A 463 8.51 -28.78 7.09
N MET A 464 9.01 -27.60 6.73
CA MET A 464 8.18 -26.41 6.57
C MET A 464 7.72 -26.23 5.12
N PRO A 465 6.61 -25.51 4.84
CA PRO A 465 6.21 -25.16 3.49
C PRO A 465 7.31 -24.38 2.77
N THR A 466 7.69 -24.83 1.57
CA THR A 466 8.67 -24.13 0.74
C THR A 466 8.17 -22.79 0.21
N THR A 467 6.88 -22.50 0.41
CA THR A 467 6.25 -21.22 0.09
C THR A 467 6.47 -20.15 1.15
N LEU A 468 7.04 -20.50 2.32
CA LEU A 468 7.48 -19.52 3.30
C LEU A 468 8.55 -18.62 2.68
N GLN A 469 8.18 -17.38 2.45
CA GLN A 469 9.03 -16.35 1.86
C GLN A 469 9.29 -15.20 2.82
N ILE A 470 8.36 -14.96 3.73
CA ILE A 470 8.34 -13.77 4.58
C ILE A 470 9.18 -14.01 5.82
N ALA A 471 8.66 -14.86 6.71
CA ALA A 471 9.27 -15.10 7.99
C ALA A 471 8.86 -16.46 8.54
N LEU A 472 9.82 -17.09 9.20
CA LEU A 472 9.63 -18.21 10.10
C LEU A 472 10.17 -17.81 11.46
N ASN A 473 9.28 -17.55 12.41
CA ASN A 473 9.65 -17.16 13.76
C ASN A 473 9.24 -18.25 14.75
N LEU A 474 10.23 -18.93 15.31
CA LEU A 474 10.11 -19.97 16.33
C LEU A 474 10.74 -19.53 17.65
N SER A 475 11.04 -18.24 17.81
CA SER A 475 11.78 -17.72 18.95
C SER A 475 11.09 -17.95 20.29
N SER A 476 11.83 -17.97 21.40
CA SER A 476 11.25 -18.04 22.76
C SER A 476 10.29 -19.22 22.92
N ASN A 477 10.79 -20.43 22.65
CA ASN A 477 10.08 -21.71 22.79
C ASN A 477 10.97 -22.71 23.54
N LEU A 478 10.60 -23.99 23.51
CA LEU A 478 11.32 -25.09 24.17
C LEU A 478 11.96 -26.05 23.16
N PHE A 479 12.22 -25.62 21.92
CA PHE A 479 12.87 -26.46 20.91
C PHE A 479 14.31 -26.78 21.31
N GLU A 480 14.74 -28.02 21.11
CA GLU A 480 16.05 -28.54 21.52
C GLU A 480 16.69 -29.40 20.43
N GLY A 481 17.92 -29.84 20.65
CA GLY A 481 18.68 -30.63 19.67
C GLY A 481 19.28 -29.78 18.55
N HIS A 482 19.65 -30.41 17.44
CA HIS A 482 20.27 -29.72 16.32
C HIS A 482 19.25 -28.96 15.46
N ILE A 483 19.68 -27.85 14.87
CA ILE A 483 18.91 -27.17 13.83
C ILE A 483 18.78 -28.12 12.63
N PRO A 484 17.55 -28.47 12.18
CA PRO A 484 17.38 -29.54 11.21
C PRO A 484 17.66 -29.11 9.76
N GLU A 485 18.24 -30.05 9.01
CA GLU A 485 18.61 -29.90 7.59
C GLU A 485 17.41 -29.68 6.65
N ASN A 486 16.19 -30.04 7.09
CA ASN A 486 14.98 -29.83 6.30
C ASN A 486 14.70 -28.33 6.02
N LEU A 487 15.22 -27.40 6.84
CA LEU A 487 15.13 -25.96 6.63
C LEU A 487 15.92 -25.49 5.39
N ALA A 488 16.87 -26.28 4.89
CA ALA A 488 17.61 -25.99 3.66
C ALA A 488 16.70 -25.79 2.43
N ARG A 489 15.48 -26.33 2.48
CA ARG A 489 14.51 -26.23 1.38
C ARG A 489 13.82 -24.87 1.29
N LEU A 490 13.95 -24.01 2.30
CA LEU A 490 13.28 -22.70 2.38
C LEU A 490 14.04 -21.60 1.62
N THR A 491 14.37 -21.85 0.36
CA THR A 491 15.27 -20.98 -0.44
C THR A 491 14.73 -19.57 -0.69
N GLY A 492 13.42 -19.36 -0.52
CA GLY A 492 12.75 -18.07 -0.64
C GLY A 492 12.58 -17.31 0.69
N LEU A 493 13.00 -17.86 1.83
CA LEU A 493 12.74 -17.28 3.15
C LEU A 493 13.63 -16.05 3.44
N GLU A 494 13.03 -14.92 3.78
CA GLU A 494 13.75 -13.68 4.10
C GLU A 494 14.20 -13.58 5.56
N ILE A 495 13.33 -13.99 6.51
CA ILE A 495 13.59 -13.85 7.96
C ILE A 495 13.45 -15.21 8.64
N LEU A 496 14.49 -15.61 9.36
CA LEU A 496 14.47 -16.79 10.22
C LEU A 496 14.86 -16.39 11.65
N ASP A 497 13.96 -16.60 12.60
CA ASP A 497 14.21 -16.36 14.02
C ASP A 497 14.02 -17.66 14.83
N LEU A 498 15.12 -18.17 15.36
CA LEU A 498 15.20 -19.34 16.23
C LEU A 498 15.71 -18.97 17.64
N SER A 499 15.76 -17.67 17.96
CA SER A 499 16.37 -17.19 19.20
C SER A 499 15.65 -17.66 20.45
N ASN A 500 16.32 -17.67 21.60
CA ASN A 500 15.74 -18.01 22.91
C ASN A 500 15.11 -19.41 22.91
N ASN A 501 15.88 -20.42 22.48
CA ASN A 501 15.51 -21.84 22.51
C ASN A 501 16.65 -22.64 23.16
N LYS A 502 16.63 -23.97 23.01
CA LYS A 502 17.67 -24.89 23.50
C LYS A 502 18.41 -25.59 22.35
N PHE A 503 18.49 -24.98 21.17
CA PHE A 503 19.21 -25.57 20.04
C PHE A 503 20.69 -25.75 20.36
N SER A 504 21.26 -26.89 20.00
CA SER A 504 22.65 -27.27 20.25
C SER A 504 23.36 -27.74 18.97
N GLY A 505 24.67 -27.96 19.02
CA GLY A 505 25.47 -28.34 17.85
C GLY A 505 25.93 -27.13 17.02
N GLU A 506 26.36 -27.39 15.79
CA GLU A 506 26.89 -26.36 14.88
C GLU A 506 25.78 -25.59 14.15
N ILE A 507 26.08 -24.35 13.72
CA ILE A 507 25.21 -23.62 12.79
C ILE A 507 25.31 -24.29 11.42
N PRO A 508 24.22 -24.84 10.85
CA PRO A 508 24.27 -25.54 9.58
C PRO A 508 24.73 -24.64 8.43
N THR A 509 25.60 -25.19 7.57
CA THR A 509 26.19 -24.42 6.46
C THR A 509 25.21 -24.13 5.33
N PHE A 510 24.10 -24.88 5.22
CA PHE A 510 23.06 -24.66 4.22
C PHE A 510 22.41 -23.28 4.33
N PHE A 511 22.44 -22.62 5.50
CA PHE A 511 21.92 -21.26 5.64
C PHE A 511 22.61 -20.27 4.68
N ARG A 512 23.85 -20.56 4.24
CA ARG A 512 24.55 -19.79 3.20
C ARG A 512 23.93 -19.91 1.81
N GLN A 513 23.21 -21.00 1.57
CA GLN A 513 22.57 -21.32 0.28
C GLN A 513 21.14 -20.75 0.19
N LEU A 514 20.59 -20.22 1.29
CA LEU A 514 19.29 -19.54 1.31
C LEU A 514 19.43 -18.13 0.71
N GLY A 515 19.38 -18.04 -0.62
CA GLY A 515 19.68 -16.82 -1.36
C GLY A 515 18.78 -15.61 -1.06
N ALA A 516 17.57 -15.83 -0.53
CA ALA A 516 16.65 -14.77 -0.12
C ALA A 516 16.84 -14.32 1.34
N LEU A 517 17.60 -15.06 2.14
CA LEU A 517 17.74 -14.81 3.58
C LEU A 517 18.41 -13.47 3.83
N THR A 518 17.84 -12.69 4.74
CA THR A 518 18.33 -11.35 5.09
C THR A 518 18.43 -11.11 6.58
N GLN A 519 17.70 -11.88 7.37
CA GLN A 519 17.86 -11.87 8.81
C GLN A 519 17.84 -13.30 9.35
N LEU A 520 18.89 -13.62 10.12
CA LEU A 520 19.05 -14.89 10.82
C LEU A 520 19.32 -14.61 12.29
N ILE A 521 18.35 -14.89 13.15
CA ILE A 521 18.44 -14.65 14.59
C ILE A 521 18.53 -16.00 15.31
N LEU A 522 19.69 -16.26 15.93
CA LEU A 522 20.03 -17.50 16.62
C LEU A 522 20.38 -17.24 18.09
N SER A 523 20.20 -16.02 18.58
CA SER A 523 20.67 -15.61 19.90
C SER A 523 20.06 -16.43 21.03
N ASN A 524 20.77 -16.54 22.14
CA ASN A 524 20.33 -17.24 23.36
C ASN A 524 19.91 -18.69 23.08
N ASN A 525 20.84 -19.50 22.57
CA ASN A 525 20.73 -20.94 22.38
C ASN A 525 21.98 -21.64 22.97
N GLN A 526 22.14 -22.94 22.73
CA GLN A 526 23.30 -23.76 23.11
C GLN A 526 24.18 -24.10 21.90
N LEU A 527 24.18 -23.25 20.87
CA LEU A 527 24.93 -23.49 19.63
C LEU A 527 26.44 -23.36 19.88
N SER A 528 27.21 -24.10 19.09
CA SER A 528 28.65 -24.23 19.21
C SER A 528 29.36 -24.29 17.86
N GLY A 529 30.69 -24.20 17.84
CA GLY A 529 31.48 -24.31 16.61
C GLY A 529 31.75 -22.96 15.93
N LYS A 530 32.06 -23.00 14.64
CA LYS A 530 32.46 -21.82 13.86
C LYS A 530 31.24 -21.19 13.19
N ILE A 531 31.10 -19.86 13.28
CA ILE A 531 30.05 -19.15 12.54
C ILE A 531 30.39 -19.19 11.04
N PRO A 532 29.49 -19.73 10.18
CA PRO A 532 29.69 -19.72 8.74
C PRO A 532 29.80 -18.30 8.19
N GLU A 533 30.53 -18.12 7.11
CA GLU A 533 30.59 -16.83 6.42
C GLU A 533 29.33 -16.66 5.56
N PHE A 534 28.50 -15.69 5.95
CA PHE A 534 27.25 -15.35 5.28
C PHE A 534 27.46 -14.22 4.28
N SER A 535 26.55 -14.11 3.31
CA SER A 535 26.54 -12.96 2.41
C SER A 535 26.41 -11.66 3.21
N PRO A 536 27.03 -10.56 2.77
CA PRO A 536 27.09 -9.33 3.57
C PRO A 536 25.73 -8.68 3.89
N TRP A 537 24.65 -9.06 3.20
CA TRP A 537 23.26 -8.57 3.41
C TRP A 537 22.44 -9.39 4.40
N VAL A 538 23.00 -10.48 4.91
CA VAL A 538 22.37 -11.27 5.96
C VAL A 538 22.77 -10.70 7.30
N ILE A 539 21.81 -10.12 8.02
CA ILE A 539 21.98 -9.74 9.42
C ILE A 539 21.93 -11.02 10.26
N VAL A 540 23.07 -11.42 10.80
CA VAL A 540 23.19 -12.61 11.64
C VAL A 540 23.39 -12.20 13.10
N ASN A 541 22.46 -12.59 13.98
CA ASN A 541 22.58 -12.40 15.42
C ASN A 541 22.76 -13.74 16.13
N THR A 542 23.95 -13.98 16.68
CA THR A 542 24.33 -15.21 17.40
C THR A 542 24.64 -14.97 18.87
N SER A 543 24.35 -13.77 19.40
CA SER A 543 24.66 -13.40 20.79
C SER A 543 24.07 -14.38 21.82
N GLY A 544 24.75 -14.59 22.95
CA GLY A 544 24.25 -15.50 24.00
C GLY A 544 24.41 -16.99 23.70
N ASN A 545 25.18 -17.38 22.67
CA ASN A 545 25.63 -18.75 22.44
C ASN A 545 27.12 -18.87 22.81
N GLU A 546 27.43 -19.42 23.98
CA GLU A 546 28.81 -19.45 24.50
C GLU A 546 29.78 -20.31 23.68
N GLY A 547 29.27 -21.30 22.94
CA GLY A 547 30.07 -22.23 22.16
C GLY A 547 30.53 -21.74 20.79
N LEU A 548 30.08 -20.56 20.33
CA LEU A 548 30.36 -20.05 18.97
C LEU A 548 31.66 -19.23 18.90
N THR A 549 32.38 -19.35 17.79
CA THR A 549 33.64 -18.62 17.52
C THR A 549 33.56 -17.81 16.22
N ASN A 550 34.02 -16.55 16.25
CA ASN A 550 34.05 -15.63 15.10
C ASN A 550 35.25 -15.89 14.18
N SER A 551 35.07 -15.66 12.87
CA SER A 551 36.14 -15.73 11.86
C SER A 551 36.85 -14.37 11.66
N THR A 552 38.20 -14.39 11.65
CA THR A 552 39.18 -13.35 11.22
C THR A 552 39.31 -12.06 12.06
N THR A 553 40.49 -11.47 12.39
CA THR A 553 41.93 -11.60 12.04
C THR A 553 42.80 -11.00 13.19
N PRO A 554 44.12 -11.24 13.25
CA PRO A 554 44.97 -10.91 14.41
C PRO A 554 45.54 -9.47 14.36
N SER A 555 45.32 -8.67 15.42
CA SER A 555 45.98 -7.37 15.59
C SER A 555 47.31 -7.52 16.34
N THR A 556 48.38 -7.05 15.72
CA THR A 556 49.72 -6.90 16.29
C THR A 556 49.86 -5.66 17.19
N SER A 557 50.75 -5.78 18.20
CA SER A 557 51.49 -4.73 18.94
C SER A 557 50.85 -4.15 20.24
N PRO A 558 51.64 -3.47 21.12
CA PRO A 558 52.46 -4.11 22.15
C PRO A 558 52.11 -3.67 23.59
N LYS A 559 52.51 -4.49 24.58
CA LYS A 559 52.32 -4.25 26.02
C LYS A 559 53.08 -3.02 26.54
N LYS A 560 52.41 -2.18 27.35
CA LYS A 560 53.05 -1.37 28.41
C LYS A 560 52.47 -1.71 29.78
N LYS A 561 53.39 -1.80 30.75
CA LYS A 561 53.20 -2.24 32.15
C LYS A 561 52.64 -1.11 33.02
N GLY A 562 51.79 -1.48 33.98
CA GLY A 562 51.48 -0.70 35.19
C GLY A 562 50.94 -1.64 36.27
N LYS A 563 51.55 -1.61 37.47
CA LYS A 563 51.22 -2.43 38.67
C LYS A 563 50.38 -1.59 39.67
N PRO A 564 49.83 -2.19 40.75
CA PRO A 564 48.41 -2.06 41.10
C PRO A 564 48.14 -1.16 42.32
N ILE A 565 46.89 -0.72 42.48
CA ILE A 565 46.30 -0.41 43.79
C ILE A 565 44.96 -1.15 43.87
N ALA A 566 44.91 -2.07 44.83
CA ALA A 566 43.76 -2.89 45.17
C ALA A 566 42.80 -2.12 46.10
N LEU A 567 41.58 -2.68 46.18
CA LEU A 567 40.66 -2.59 47.31
C LEU A 567 39.54 -1.54 47.21
N THR A 568 38.59 -1.74 46.29
CA THR A 568 37.16 -1.40 46.58
C THR A 568 36.09 -2.10 45.74
N ILE A 569 36.39 -3.11 44.91
CA ILE A 569 35.34 -3.84 44.16
C ILE A 569 35.58 -5.35 44.22
N VAL A 570 35.41 -5.93 45.41
CA VAL A 570 35.47 -7.38 45.67
C VAL A 570 34.08 -8.05 45.54
N LEU A 571 33.07 -7.35 45.01
CA LEU A 571 31.73 -7.94 44.80
C LEU A 571 31.31 -8.15 43.34
N ALA A 572 32.19 -7.93 42.34
CA ALA A 572 31.78 -7.99 40.93
C ALA A 572 32.59 -8.96 40.03
N VAL A 573 33.58 -9.71 40.54
CA VAL A 573 34.54 -10.45 39.68
C VAL A 573 34.62 -11.95 40.00
N ILE A 574 33.64 -12.52 40.69
CA ILE A 574 33.51 -13.99 40.80
C ILE A 574 32.99 -14.62 39.48
N ALA A 575 32.48 -13.83 38.53
CA ALA A 575 31.83 -14.34 37.32
C ALA A 575 32.72 -14.43 36.05
N ALA A 576 34.03 -14.18 36.11
CA ALA A 576 34.80 -13.90 34.88
C ALA A 576 36.16 -14.61 34.69
N VAL A 577 36.53 -15.64 35.46
CA VAL A 577 37.94 -16.16 35.43
C VAL A 577 38.14 -17.61 34.97
N PHE A 578 37.12 -18.42 34.69
CA PHE A 578 37.39 -19.79 34.21
C PHE A 578 37.28 -20.00 32.70
N ALA A 579 37.64 -18.97 31.92
CA ALA A 579 38.01 -19.13 30.53
C ALA A 579 39.53 -18.91 30.35
N VAL A 580 40.12 -19.74 29.49
CA VAL A 580 41.37 -19.50 28.74
C VAL A 580 42.70 -19.98 29.39
N GLY A 581 42.66 -20.92 30.33
CA GLY A 581 43.90 -21.48 30.92
C GLY A 581 44.55 -22.68 30.23
N GLY A 582 43.84 -23.44 29.38
CA GLY A 582 44.18 -24.86 29.21
C GLY A 582 44.30 -25.43 27.81
N ILE A 583 44.35 -24.64 26.73
CA ILE A 583 44.46 -25.19 25.36
C ILE A 583 45.81 -24.95 24.67
N THR A 584 46.72 -24.15 25.20
CA THR A 584 47.91 -23.78 24.41
C THR A 584 49.10 -24.75 24.41
N ILE A 585 49.12 -25.88 25.13
CA ILE A 585 50.39 -26.63 25.30
C ILE A 585 50.33 -28.16 25.03
N ILE A 586 49.25 -28.70 24.47
CA ILE A 586 49.31 -30.04 23.80
C ILE A 586 48.64 -30.03 22.42
N ALA A 587 48.53 -28.84 21.81
CA ALA A 587 48.96 -28.78 20.42
C ALA A 587 50.48 -28.93 20.44
N ILE A 588 51.01 -29.65 19.46
CA ILE A 588 52.42 -29.94 19.23
C ILE A 588 52.87 -31.23 19.89
N SER A 589 53.27 -32.15 19.01
CA SER A 589 54.00 -33.36 19.31
C SER A 589 53.09 -34.41 19.96
N LEU A 590 52.55 -35.36 19.22
CA LEU A 590 53.33 -36.30 18.43
C LEU A 590 52.30 -37.01 17.56
N SER A 591 52.24 -36.64 16.29
CA SER A 591 53.06 -37.30 15.27
C SER A 591 52.48 -38.64 14.88
N ARG A 592 52.33 -38.79 13.56
CA ARG A 592 52.37 -40.07 12.85
C ARG A 592 51.12 -40.90 13.15
N GLN A 593 50.20 -41.09 12.22
CA GLN A 593 50.47 -41.63 10.90
C GLN A 593 49.19 -41.55 10.08
N THR A 594 49.23 -40.73 9.04
CA THR A 594 48.54 -41.00 7.79
C THR A 594 49.17 -42.22 7.13
N THR A 595 48.45 -43.33 7.07
CA THR A 595 48.54 -44.37 6.02
C THR A 595 47.19 -45.08 6.08
N ILE A 596 46.33 -45.03 5.06
CA ILE A 596 46.43 -45.86 3.86
C ILE A 596 45.52 -45.28 2.77
N ARG A 597 46.06 -45.24 1.54
CA ARG A 597 45.38 -44.99 0.26
C ARG A 597 44.45 -46.15 -0.13
N VAL A 598 43.29 -45.85 -0.72
CA VAL A 598 42.68 -46.51 -1.91
C VAL A 598 41.81 -45.45 -2.60
N ASN A 599 42.34 -44.75 -3.61
CA ASN A 599 42.10 -44.93 -5.06
C ASN A 599 40.69 -44.57 -5.56
N ASP A 600 40.64 -43.39 -6.18
CA ASP A 600 39.91 -42.95 -7.38
C ASP A 600 38.55 -43.59 -7.72
N GLU A 601 37.49 -42.81 -7.51
CA GLU A 601 36.55 -42.48 -8.58
C GLU A 601 36.39 -40.94 -8.65
N GLN A 602 36.60 -40.38 -9.83
CA GLN A 602 36.48 -38.96 -10.13
C GLN A 602 35.01 -38.46 -10.10
N PRO A 603 34.80 -37.15 -9.90
CA PRO A 603 33.49 -36.54 -9.64
C PRO A 603 32.70 -36.26 -10.94
N GLN A 604 31.38 -36.46 -10.90
CA GLN A 604 30.48 -35.85 -11.89
C GLN A 604 30.18 -34.40 -11.49
N SER A 605 30.49 -33.52 -12.43
CA SER A 605 30.37 -32.07 -12.46
C SER A 605 28.93 -31.56 -12.64
N GLY A 606 28.69 -30.29 -12.30
CA GLY A 606 27.42 -29.59 -12.47
C GLY A 606 26.87 -29.67 -13.89
N GLU A 607 25.55 -29.85 -13.98
CA GLU A 607 24.83 -29.77 -15.25
C GLU A 607 24.59 -28.30 -15.62
N ASP A 608 25.22 -27.84 -16.70
CA ASP A 608 24.85 -26.62 -17.42
C ASP A 608 23.42 -26.78 -17.96
N LEU A 609 22.54 -25.81 -17.65
CA LEU A 609 21.20 -25.77 -18.23
C LEU A 609 21.30 -25.51 -19.74
N PRO A 610 20.46 -26.14 -20.59
CA PRO A 610 20.48 -25.89 -22.02
C PRO A 610 20.13 -24.42 -22.31
N VAL A 611 20.87 -23.82 -23.26
CA VAL A 611 20.66 -22.42 -23.67
C VAL A 611 19.21 -22.24 -24.17
N PRO A 612 18.44 -21.27 -23.66
CA PRO A 612 17.04 -21.12 -24.03
C PRO A 612 16.85 -20.85 -25.52
N GLU A 613 15.92 -21.57 -26.15
CA GLU A 613 15.59 -21.39 -27.56
C GLU A 613 14.82 -20.08 -27.79
N VAL A 614 15.39 -19.19 -28.61
CA VAL A 614 14.86 -17.86 -28.87
C VAL A 614 13.79 -17.91 -29.96
N LEU A 615 12.55 -17.52 -29.61
CA LEU A 615 11.45 -17.38 -30.57
C LEU A 615 11.43 -16.00 -31.22
N GLN A 616 11.67 -14.95 -30.43
CA GLN A 616 11.63 -13.56 -30.88
C GLN A 616 12.56 -12.69 -30.03
N GLY A 617 13.29 -11.77 -30.65
CA GLY A 617 14.07 -10.75 -29.94
C GLY A 617 13.94 -9.40 -30.61
N ASN A 618 13.87 -8.32 -29.83
CA ASN A 618 13.75 -6.96 -30.37
C ASN A 618 14.46 -5.91 -29.50
N LEU A 619 15.00 -4.88 -30.15
CA LEU A 619 15.66 -3.74 -29.51
C LEU A 619 14.68 -2.58 -29.35
N LEU A 620 14.31 -2.27 -28.11
CA LEU A 620 13.34 -1.21 -27.76
C LEU A 620 13.98 0.19 -27.74
N THR A 621 15.25 0.28 -27.37
CA THR A 621 15.95 1.56 -27.21
C THR A 621 16.31 2.19 -28.56
N ALA A 622 16.14 3.52 -28.65
CA ALA A 622 16.62 4.34 -29.75
C ALA A 622 18.09 4.77 -29.60
N ASN A 623 18.71 4.50 -28.45
CA ASN A 623 20.11 4.87 -28.17
C ASN A 623 21.07 3.98 -28.97
N GLY A 624 21.81 4.58 -29.91
CA GLY A 624 22.74 3.87 -30.79
C GLY A 624 23.81 3.04 -30.07
N ILE A 625 24.24 3.45 -28.88
CA ILE A 625 25.27 2.74 -28.09
C ILE A 625 24.76 1.39 -27.61
N HIS A 626 23.55 1.37 -27.03
CA HIS A 626 22.98 0.10 -26.56
C HIS A 626 22.63 -0.82 -27.73
N ARG A 627 22.14 -0.26 -28.85
CA ARG A 627 21.82 -1.02 -30.06
C ARG A 627 23.04 -1.71 -30.67
N SER A 628 24.23 -1.09 -30.61
CA SER A 628 25.46 -1.72 -31.10
C SER A 628 26.06 -2.73 -30.12
N ASN A 629 25.73 -2.63 -28.83
CA ASN A 629 26.40 -3.40 -27.79
C ASN A 629 25.63 -4.64 -27.33
N ILE A 630 24.29 -4.68 -27.45
CA ILE A 630 23.47 -5.80 -27.00
C ILE A 630 23.58 -6.96 -28.00
N ASP A 631 24.11 -8.09 -27.53
CA ASP A 631 24.18 -9.36 -28.24
C ASP A 631 23.24 -10.36 -27.55
N PHE A 632 22.17 -10.77 -28.24
CA PHE A 632 21.17 -11.67 -27.67
C PHE A 632 21.74 -13.06 -27.40
N THR A 633 22.57 -13.60 -28.30
CA THR A 633 23.16 -14.93 -28.12
C THR A 633 24.05 -14.96 -26.87
N LYS A 634 24.93 -13.95 -26.73
CA LYS A 634 25.83 -13.89 -25.57
C LYS A 634 25.09 -13.67 -24.26
N ALA A 635 23.99 -12.92 -24.30
CA ALA A 635 23.10 -12.77 -23.15
C ALA A 635 22.40 -14.08 -22.79
N MET A 636 21.93 -14.85 -23.77
CA MET A 636 21.28 -16.15 -23.52
C MET A 636 22.25 -17.22 -23.00
N GLU A 637 23.51 -17.18 -23.40
CA GLU A 637 24.57 -17.98 -22.76
C GLU A 637 24.75 -17.58 -21.30
N ALA A 638 24.82 -16.28 -20.99
CA ALA A 638 25.02 -15.79 -19.63
C ALA A 638 23.89 -16.18 -18.67
N VAL A 639 22.63 -16.20 -19.12
CA VAL A 639 21.49 -16.64 -18.27
C VAL A 639 21.44 -18.15 -18.03
N SER A 640 22.18 -18.94 -18.80
CA SER A 640 22.24 -20.40 -18.64
C SER A 640 23.16 -20.81 -17.48
N ASP A 641 24.07 -19.93 -17.09
CA ASP A 641 24.97 -20.10 -15.96
C ASP A 641 24.40 -19.42 -14.69
N GLN A 642 24.12 -20.22 -13.67
CA GLN A 642 23.54 -19.75 -12.41
C GLN A 642 24.48 -18.84 -11.61
N SER A 643 25.80 -18.89 -11.84
CA SER A 643 26.76 -18.01 -11.16
C SER A 643 26.60 -16.54 -11.57
N ASN A 644 25.92 -16.27 -12.68
CA ASN A 644 25.64 -14.91 -13.16
C ASN A 644 24.39 -14.28 -12.52
N ILE A 645 23.66 -14.98 -11.65
CA ILE A 645 22.52 -14.42 -10.93
C ILE A 645 23.01 -13.36 -9.94
N VAL A 646 22.50 -12.13 -10.08
CA VAL A 646 22.85 -10.99 -9.20
C VAL A 646 21.74 -10.67 -8.22
N LEU A 647 20.48 -10.85 -8.62
CA LEU A 647 19.32 -10.56 -7.78
C LEU A 647 18.19 -11.52 -8.13
N LYS A 648 17.51 -12.04 -7.11
CA LYS A 648 16.28 -12.81 -7.28
C LYS A 648 15.18 -12.14 -6.47
N THR A 649 14.12 -11.71 -7.14
CA THR A 649 12.92 -11.15 -6.53
C THR A 649 11.80 -12.16 -6.57
N ARG A 650 10.68 -11.83 -5.93
CA ARG A 650 9.47 -12.65 -5.95
C ARG A 650 9.00 -12.98 -7.37
N PHE A 651 9.12 -12.03 -8.29
CA PHE A 651 8.56 -12.13 -9.64
C PHE A 651 9.61 -12.36 -10.72
N SER A 652 10.90 -12.28 -10.40
CA SER A 652 11.94 -12.18 -11.43
C SER A 652 13.32 -12.63 -10.97
N THR A 653 14.13 -13.07 -11.92
CA THR A 653 15.56 -13.36 -11.69
C THR A 653 16.41 -12.47 -12.58
N TYR A 654 17.39 -11.79 -12.00
CA TYR A 654 18.29 -10.86 -12.68
C TYR A 654 19.66 -11.51 -12.83
N TYR A 655 20.12 -11.59 -14.07
CA TYR A 655 21.44 -12.08 -14.44
C TYR A 655 22.31 -10.91 -14.88
N LYS A 656 23.60 -10.96 -14.57
CA LYS A 656 24.58 -10.06 -15.18
C LYS A 656 25.10 -10.70 -16.46
N ALA A 657 24.92 -10.00 -17.57
CA ALA A 657 25.50 -10.40 -18.85
C ALA A 657 26.55 -9.37 -19.27
N ILE A 658 27.74 -9.86 -19.61
CA ILE A 658 28.82 -9.03 -20.15
C ILE A 658 28.87 -9.27 -21.67
N MET A 659 28.62 -8.22 -22.43
CA MET A 659 28.61 -8.27 -23.89
C MET A 659 30.04 -8.32 -24.45
N PRO A 660 30.25 -8.73 -25.71
CA PRO A 660 31.58 -8.72 -26.35
C PRO A 660 32.27 -7.35 -26.34
N SER A 661 31.50 -6.27 -26.32
CA SER A 661 31.99 -4.88 -26.18
C SER A 661 32.55 -4.55 -24.78
N GLY A 662 32.45 -5.44 -23.80
CA GLY A 662 32.75 -5.20 -22.39
C GLY A 662 31.62 -4.51 -21.61
N SER A 663 30.53 -4.11 -22.28
CA SER A 663 29.37 -3.51 -21.63
C SER A 663 28.62 -4.53 -20.78
N SER A 664 28.26 -4.18 -19.55
CA SER A 664 27.44 -5.02 -18.66
C SER A 664 25.97 -4.62 -18.72
N TYR A 665 25.08 -5.61 -18.75
CA TYR A 665 23.63 -5.42 -18.71
C TYR A 665 23.00 -6.35 -17.66
N PHE A 666 21.86 -5.93 -17.13
CA PHE A 666 20.95 -6.85 -16.46
C PHE A 666 20.06 -7.53 -17.48
N VAL A 667 19.99 -8.86 -17.39
CA VAL A 667 19.00 -9.67 -18.11
C VAL A 667 18.01 -10.19 -17.07
N LYS A 668 16.79 -9.69 -17.12
CA LYS A 668 15.71 -10.01 -16.18
C LYS A 668 14.81 -11.09 -16.78
N LYS A 669 14.76 -12.27 -16.16
CA LYS A 669 13.88 -13.37 -16.55
C LYS A 669 12.52 -13.26 -15.86
N LEU A 670 11.45 -13.31 -16.65
CA LEU A 670 10.05 -13.47 -16.27
C LEU A 670 9.57 -14.85 -16.71
N ASN A 671 8.94 -15.63 -15.83
CA ASN A 671 8.46 -16.97 -16.15
C ASN A 671 7.09 -16.89 -16.85
N TRP A 672 7.04 -17.26 -18.13
CA TRP A 672 5.83 -17.17 -18.96
C TRP A 672 4.82 -18.27 -18.65
N SER A 673 5.27 -19.41 -18.13
CA SER A 673 4.43 -20.59 -17.84
C SER A 673 3.62 -20.46 -16.54
N ASP A 674 3.92 -19.46 -15.72
CA ASP A 674 3.23 -19.24 -14.45
C ASP A 674 1.90 -18.50 -14.68
N LYS A 675 0.80 -19.07 -14.16
CA LYS A 675 -0.58 -18.60 -14.36
C LYS A 675 -0.83 -17.17 -13.87
N ILE A 676 0.03 -16.64 -12.99
CA ILE A 676 -0.06 -15.25 -12.51
C ILE A 676 0.33 -14.23 -13.60
N PHE A 677 1.14 -14.65 -14.59
CA PHE A 677 1.53 -13.81 -15.71
C PHE A 677 0.54 -13.99 -16.88
N GLN A 678 -0.25 -12.96 -17.17
CA GLN A 678 -1.12 -12.87 -18.35
C GLN A 678 -0.41 -12.19 -19.51
N LEU A 679 0.71 -12.78 -19.95
CA LEU A 679 1.48 -12.25 -21.07
C LEU A 679 0.72 -12.32 -22.41
N GLY A 680 -0.41 -13.04 -22.49
CA GLY A 680 -1.23 -13.13 -23.69
C GLY A 680 -0.52 -13.90 -24.81
N SER A 681 -0.68 -13.47 -26.07
CA SER A 681 0.19 -13.91 -27.17
C SER A 681 1.52 -13.14 -27.15
N HIS A 682 2.59 -13.75 -27.66
CA HIS A 682 3.91 -13.12 -27.84
C HIS A 682 3.81 -11.70 -28.44
N ASP A 683 2.93 -11.52 -29.44
CA ASP A 683 2.70 -10.23 -30.12
C ASP A 683 2.10 -9.15 -29.21
N ARG A 684 1.15 -9.50 -28.33
CA ARG A 684 0.51 -8.52 -27.45
C ARG A 684 1.51 -8.00 -26.41
N PHE A 685 2.28 -8.91 -25.81
CA PHE A 685 3.29 -8.54 -24.84
C PHE A 685 4.42 -7.71 -25.47
N ALA A 686 4.88 -8.09 -26.67
CA ALA A 686 5.85 -7.30 -27.44
C ALA A 686 5.36 -5.85 -27.65
N ASN A 687 4.11 -5.66 -28.06
CA ASN A 687 3.52 -4.33 -28.24
C ASN A 687 3.49 -3.52 -26.93
N ASP A 688 3.11 -4.15 -25.82
CA ASP A 688 3.07 -3.47 -24.51
C ASP A 688 4.49 -3.06 -24.04
N LEU A 689 5.51 -3.91 -24.28
CA LEU A 689 6.91 -3.57 -24.03
C LEU A 689 7.44 -2.46 -24.92
N GLU A 690 7.02 -2.39 -26.19
CA GLU A 690 7.39 -1.30 -27.09
C GLU A 690 6.82 0.05 -26.65
N VAL A 691 5.60 0.06 -26.11
CA VAL A 691 5.02 1.26 -25.51
C VAL A 691 5.75 1.64 -24.22
N PHE A 692 6.05 0.65 -23.37
CA PHE A 692 6.74 0.86 -22.11
C PHE A 692 8.20 1.32 -22.30
N GLY A 693 8.91 0.75 -23.27
CA GLY A 693 10.28 1.10 -23.65
C GLY A 693 10.45 2.55 -24.14
N LYS A 694 9.34 3.22 -24.50
CA LYS A 694 9.31 4.65 -24.88
C LYS A 694 9.15 5.59 -23.67
N LEU A 695 8.87 5.06 -22.47
CA LEU A 695 8.80 5.86 -21.25
C LEU A 695 10.20 6.29 -20.83
N SER A 696 10.41 7.61 -20.69
CA SER A 696 11.69 8.19 -20.29
C SER A 696 11.59 8.88 -18.94
N ASN A 697 12.26 8.32 -17.93
CA ASN A 697 12.44 8.92 -16.62
C ASN A 697 13.79 8.46 -16.04
N SER A 698 14.53 9.36 -15.39
CA SER A 698 15.86 9.08 -14.83
C SER A 698 15.85 8.13 -13.62
N ASN A 699 14.68 7.93 -13.00
CA ASN A 699 14.52 7.18 -11.75
C ASN A 699 13.62 5.94 -11.90
N VAL A 700 13.35 5.50 -13.12
CA VAL A 700 12.60 4.27 -13.43
C VAL A 700 13.42 3.42 -14.39
N MET A 701 13.45 2.11 -14.18
CA MET A 701 14.08 1.18 -15.12
C MET A 701 13.22 1.01 -16.37
N THR A 702 13.73 1.44 -17.52
CA THR A 702 13.10 1.22 -18.82
C THR A 702 13.84 0.10 -19.57
N PRO A 703 13.14 -0.92 -20.11
CA PRO A 703 13.78 -2.01 -20.84
C PRO A 703 14.38 -1.52 -22.16
N LEU A 704 15.61 -1.94 -22.41
CA LEU A 704 16.39 -1.61 -23.61
C LEU A 704 16.11 -2.57 -24.77
N ALA A 705 15.81 -3.83 -24.45
CA ALA A 705 15.55 -4.91 -25.39
C ALA A 705 14.77 -6.04 -24.69
N TYR A 706 14.24 -6.97 -25.47
CA TYR A 706 13.67 -8.21 -24.94
C TYR A 706 13.97 -9.42 -25.84
N VAL A 707 13.92 -10.60 -25.23
CA VAL A 707 13.94 -11.91 -25.87
C VAL A 707 12.80 -12.76 -25.31
N LEU A 708 12.03 -13.41 -26.18
CA LEU A 708 10.96 -14.33 -25.83
C LEU A 708 11.37 -15.75 -26.20
N THR A 709 11.13 -16.68 -25.29
CA THR A 709 11.29 -18.12 -25.49
C THR A 709 9.92 -18.79 -25.39
N VAL A 710 9.89 -20.13 -25.48
CA VAL A 710 8.65 -20.92 -25.33
C VAL A 710 8.02 -20.72 -23.95
N ASP A 711 8.84 -20.55 -22.91
CA ASP A 711 8.45 -20.63 -21.50
C ASP A 711 8.83 -19.40 -20.67
N SER A 712 9.56 -18.43 -21.24
CA SER A 712 10.08 -17.27 -20.51
C SER A 712 10.19 -16.00 -21.37
N ALA A 713 10.19 -14.85 -20.72
CA ALA A 713 10.58 -13.57 -21.31
C ALA A 713 11.81 -13.01 -20.60
N TYR A 714 12.76 -12.51 -21.36
CA TYR A 714 14.02 -11.94 -20.87
C TYR A 714 14.09 -10.46 -21.27
N LEU A 715 14.16 -9.57 -20.28
CA LEU A 715 14.17 -8.13 -20.47
C LEU A 715 15.56 -7.57 -20.15
N PHE A 716 16.05 -6.67 -21.00
CA PHE A 716 17.41 -6.12 -20.90
C PHE A 716 17.37 -4.73 -20.29
N TYR A 717 18.21 -4.47 -19.30
CA TYR A 717 18.34 -3.16 -18.65
C TYR A 717 19.80 -2.76 -18.49
N GLU A 718 20.04 -1.46 -18.33
CA GLU A 718 21.35 -0.97 -17.90
C GLU A 718 21.74 -1.59 -16.55
N PHE A 719 23.02 -1.95 -16.42
CA PHE A 719 23.55 -2.54 -15.20
C PHE A 719 23.71 -1.47 -14.10
N ALA A 720 23.03 -1.67 -12.97
CA ALA A 720 23.13 -0.82 -11.79
C ALA A 720 24.23 -1.35 -10.85
N SER A 721 25.34 -0.62 -10.76
CA SER A 721 26.58 -1.13 -10.18
C SER A 721 26.59 -1.27 -8.65
N LYS A 722 25.70 -0.56 -7.94
CA LYS A 722 25.66 -0.53 -6.48
C LYS A 722 24.66 -1.52 -5.85
N GLY A 723 24.00 -2.35 -6.66
CA GLY A 723 23.01 -3.31 -6.16
C GLY A 723 21.70 -2.63 -5.74
N THR A 724 21.01 -3.21 -4.77
CA THR A 724 19.74 -2.67 -4.27
C THR A 724 19.95 -1.66 -3.14
N LEU A 725 18.97 -0.79 -2.90
CA LEU A 725 18.98 0.12 -1.76
C LEU A 725 19.04 -0.65 -0.43
N PHE A 726 18.39 -1.81 -0.36
CA PHE A 726 18.47 -2.69 0.80
C PHE A 726 19.92 -3.06 1.12
N ASP A 727 20.68 -3.57 0.14
CA ASP A 727 22.06 -4.05 0.33
C ASP A 727 22.97 -2.94 0.85
N VAL A 728 22.82 -1.74 0.30
CA VAL A 728 23.63 -0.59 0.69
C VAL A 728 23.27 -0.10 2.11
N LEU A 729 21.99 -0.10 2.49
CA LEU A 729 21.57 0.29 3.85
C LEU A 729 21.98 -0.73 4.93
N ARG A 730 22.26 -1.99 4.56
CA ARG A 730 22.68 -3.04 5.50
C ARG A 730 24.20 -3.19 5.64
N GLY A 731 25.00 -2.33 4.99
CA GLY A 731 26.46 -2.35 5.07
C GLY A 731 27.12 -3.48 4.27
N SER A 732 26.36 -4.11 3.38
CA SER A 732 26.74 -5.32 2.65
C SER A 732 27.72 -5.04 1.51
N SER A 733 27.69 -3.82 0.98
CA SER A 733 28.53 -3.36 -0.11
C SER A 733 29.85 -2.72 0.35
N GLY A 734 30.04 -2.51 1.65
CA GLY A 734 31.15 -1.71 2.19
C GLY A 734 31.06 -0.20 1.92
N ASP A 735 29.92 0.28 1.40
CA ASP A 735 29.64 1.69 1.14
C ASP A 735 28.74 2.27 2.25
N ASP A 736 29.29 3.11 3.14
CA ASP A 736 28.48 3.84 4.13
C ASP A 736 27.73 5.01 3.47
N MET A 737 26.39 5.00 3.52
CA MET A 737 25.57 6.10 3.01
C MET A 737 25.43 7.23 4.03
N ASP A 738 25.97 8.40 3.69
CA ASP A 738 25.69 9.64 4.37
C ASP A 738 24.24 10.12 4.17
N TRP A 739 23.82 11.10 4.97
CA TRP A 739 22.47 11.67 4.85
C TRP A 739 22.19 12.25 3.46
N ALA A 740 23.18 12.88 2.83
CA ALA A 740 22.99 13.48 1.51
C ALA A 740 22.62 12.42 0.47
N SER A 741 23.27 11.26 0.51
CA SER A 741 22.98 10.12 -0.37
C SER A 741 21.61 9.52 -0.06
N ARG A 742 21.28 9.30 1.22
CA ARG A 742 19.95 8.79 1.64
C ARG A 742 18.82 9.72 1.20
N TYR A 743 19.04 11.03 1.33
CA TYR A 743 18.09 12.05 0.92
C TYR A 743 17.95 12.15 -0.61
N SER A 744 19.06 12.06 -1.37
CA SER A 744 19.01 11.96 -2.83
C SER A 744 18.22 10.75 -3.29
N VAL A 745 18.38 9.59 -2.62
CA VAL A 745 17.57 8.40 -2.89
C VAL A 745 16.09 8.66 -2.62
N ALA A 746 15.74 9.23 -1.45
CA ALA A 746 14.35 9.58 -1.13
C ALA A 746 13.69 10.46 -2.21
N VAL A 747 14.40 11.49 -2.66
CA VAL A 747 13.92 12.42 -3.70
C VAL A 747 13.81 11.72 -5.05
N GLY A 748 14.82 10.95 -5.48
CA GLY A 748 14.82 10.26 -6.76
C GLY A 748 13.73 9.20 -6.86
N VAL A 749 13.53 8.40 -5.81
CA VAL A 749 12.41 7.45 -5.75
C VAL A 749 11.06 8.18 -5.79
N ALA A 750 10.92 9.31 -5.08
CA ALA A 750 9.71 10.10 -5.14
C ALA A 750 9.44 10.70 -6.53
N GLN A 751 10.48 11.10 -7.27
CA GLN A 751 10.38 11.58 -8.65
C GLN A 751 9.91 10.47 -9.60
N GLY A 752 10.51 9.27 -9.50
CA GLY A 752 10.10 8.11 -10.29
C GLY A 752 8.66 7.71 -10.01
N LEU A 753 8.26 7.63 -8.73
CA LEU A 753 6.91 7.23 -8.36
C LEU A 753 5.86 8.29 -8.76
N ALA A 754 6.18 9.58 -8.64
CA ALA A 754 5.32 10.66 -9.12
C ALA A 754 5.14 10.65 -10.64
N PHE A 755 6.16 10.24 -11.40
CA PHE A 755 6.07 10.02 -12.85
C PHE A 755 5.14 8.85 -13.17
N LEU A 756 5.32 7.68 -12.53
CA LEU A 756 4.51 6.48 -12.75
C LEU A 756 3.03 6.68 -12.40
N HIS A 757 2.74 7.30 -11.25
CA HIS A 757 1.37 7.68 -10.87
C HIS A 757 0.77 8.77 -11.77
N GLY A 758 1.60 9.49 -12.53
CA GLY A 758 1.19 10.52 -13.48
C GLY A 758 0.91 10.03 -14.89
N CYS A 759 1.16 8.75 -15.21
CA CYS A 759 0.90 8.19 -16.54
C CYS A 759 -0.60 8.15 -16.87
N THR A 760 -0.95 8.44 -18.13
CA THR A 760 -2.34 8.47 -18.63
C THR A 760 -2.49 7.54 -19.84
N PRO A 761 -3.63 6.83 -20.03
CA PRO A 761 -4.91 6.99 -19.34
C PRO A 761 -5.01 6.32 -17.96
N HIS A 762 -4.05 5.48 -17.58
CA HIS A 762 -4.03 4.81 -16.28
C HIS A 762 -2.66 4.98 -15.60
N PRO A 763 -2.63 5.30 -14.29
CA PRO A 763 -1.40 5.34 -13.53
C PRO A 763 -0.73 3.96 -13.51
N ILE A 764 0.60 3.93 -13.53
CA ILE A 764 1.37 2.71 -13.33
C ILE A 764 1.51 2.49 -11.82
N LEU A 765 0.88 1.42 -11.33
CA LEU A 765 0.94 1.04 -9.92
C LEU A 765 1.93 -0.10 -9.75
N LEU A 766 2.84 0.06 -8.80
CA LEU A 766 3.89 -0.92 -8.56
C LEU A 766 3.34 -2.08 -7.75
N LEU A 767 3.62 -3.28 -8.25
CA LEU A 767 3.24 -4.52 -7.58
C LEU A 767 4.19 -4.86 -6.42
N ASP A 768 5.42 -4.37 -6.44
CA ASP A 768 6.30 -4.49 -5.29
C ASP A 768 7.14 -3.22 -5.14
N MET A 769 6.92 -2.52 -4.03
CA MET A 769 7.63 -1.30 -3.69
C MET A 769 8.35 -1.50 -2.37
N SER A 770 9.65 -1.76 -2.42
CA SER A 770 10.49 -2.00 -1.25
C SER A 770 11.91 -1.52 -1.51
N SER A 771 12.76 -1.46 -0.48
CA SER A 771 14.17 -1.12 -0.70
C SER A 771 14.92 -2.17 -1.55
N ARG A 772 14.37 -3.38 -1.73
CA ARG A 772 14.91 -4.39 -2.65
C ARG A 772 14.54 -4.14 -4.11
N SER A 773 13.38 -3.54 -4.37
CA SER A 773 12.97 -3.19 -5.74
C SER A 773 13.59 -1.87 -6.23
N ILE A 774 14.29 -1.13 -5.37
CA ILE A 774 15.07 0.05 -5.75
C ILE A 774 16.52 -0.33 -6.02
N LEU A 775 16.94 -0.21 -7.29
CA LEU A 775 18.32 -0.41 -7.72
C LEU A 775 19.11 0.90 -7.72
N LEU A 776 20.41 0.84 -7.44
CA LEU A 776 21.27 2.00 -7.35
C LEU A 776 22.32 1.99 -8.47
N LYS A 777 22.25 2.96 -9.38
CA LYS A 777 23.31 3.20 -10.37
C LYS A 777 24.57 3.71 -9.68
N SER A 778 24.36 4.68 -8.79
CA SER A 778 25.30 5.24 -7.84
C SER A 778 24.57 5.49 -6.52
N LEU A 779 25.29 5.84 -5.45
CA LEU A 779 24.70 6.09 -4.12
C LEU A 779 23.67 7.25 -4.10
N LYS A 780 23.57 8.05 -5.18
CA LYS A 780 22.65 9.19 -5.30
C LYS A 780 21.62 9.03 -6.42
N GLU A 781 21.67 7.93 -7.17
CA GLU A 781 20.85 7.73 -8.37
C GLU A 781 20.04 6.43 -8.25
N PRO A 782 18.85 6.51 -7.63
CA PRO A 782 17.96 5.37 -7.51
C PRO A 782 17.16 5.14 -8.79
N LEU A 783 16.87 3.88 -9.05
CA LEU A 783 15.99 3.40 -10.10
C LEU A 783 14.92 2.51 -9.49
N ILE A 784 13.66 2.84 -9.74
CA ILE A 784 12.52 1.97 -9.44
C ILE A 784 12.55 0.80 -10.43
N GLY A 785 12.75 -0.40 -9.91
CA GLY A 785 12.60 -1.65 -10.63
C GLY A 785 11.14 -2.11 -10.70
N GLU A 786 10.86 -3.03 -11.62
CA GLU A 786 9.60 -3.80 -11.69
C GLU A 786 8.33 -3.06 -12.13
N ALA A 787 8.44 -1.84 -12.66
CA ALA A 787 7.28 -1.07 -13.12
C ALA A 787 6.51 -1.74 -14.27
N GLU A 788 7.17 -2.55 -15.11
CA GLU A 788 6.55 -3.31 -16.19
C GLU A 788 5.64 -4.46 -15.69
N LEU A 789 5.81 -4.94 -14.45
CA LEU A 789 5.05 -6.08 -13.95
C LEU A 789 3.55 -5.82 -13.89
N CYS A 790 3.13 -4.57 -13.70
CA CYS A 790 1.72 -4.18 -13.70
C CYS A 790 1.00 -4.42 -15.03
N LYS A 791 1.74 -4.60 -16.13
CA LYS A 791 1.20 -4.89 -17.46
C LYS A 791 1.01 -6.38 -17.70
N VAL A 792 1.78 -7.21 -17.01
CA VAL A 792 1.88 -8.65 -17.28
C VAL A 792 1.32 -9.51 -16.18
N ILE A 793 1.18 -9.00 -14.95
CA ILE A 793 0.58 -9.74 -13.84
C ILE A 793 -0.85 -9.26 -13.63
N ASP A 794 -1.79 -10.22 -13.57
CA ASP A 794 -3.17 -9.98 -13.15
C ASP A 794 -3.40 -10.63 -11.77
N PRO A 795 -3.45 -9.83 -10.70
CA PRO A 795 -3.64 -10.35 -9.33
C PRO A 795 -4.96 -11.13 -9.15
N SER A 796 -5.96 -10.94 -10.02
CA SER A 796 -7.29 -11.55 -9.88
C SER A 796 -7.39 -12.99 -10.35
N LYS A 797 -6.41 -13.50 -11.13
CA LYS A 797 -6.39 -14.89 -11.62
C LYS A 797 -5.47 -15.83 -10.83
N SER A 798 -4.94 -15.37 -9.70
CA SER A 798 -4.24 -16.24 -8.75
C SER A 798 -5.18 -17.31 -8.19
N THR A 799 -4.79 -18.58 -8.27
CA THR A 799 -5.62 -19.74 -7.91
C THR A 799 -5.71 -20.00 -6.40
N GLY A 800 -5.80 -18.96 -5.56
CA GLY A 800 -6.13 -19.12 -4.13
C GLY A 800 -5.13 -18.57 -3.11
N SER A 801 -3.93 -18.15 -3.52
CA SER A 801 -3.02 -17.47 -2.59
C SER A 801 -3.32 -15.97 -2.57
N LEU A 802 -3.97 -15.47 -1.50
CA LEU A 802 -4.03 -14.08 -1.00
C LEU A 802 -2.68 -13.31 -0.90
N SER A 803 -1.59 -13.87 -1.44
CA SER A 803 -0.30 -13.24 -1.58
C SER A 803 -0.29 -12.27 -2.75
N THR A 804 -1.37 -12.23 -3.54
CA THR A 804 -1.60 -11.28 -4.63
C THR A 804 -1.87 -9.85 -4.17
N ILE A 805 -1.81 -9.59 -2.87
CA ILE A 805 -1.47 -8.27 -2.39
C ILE A 805 -0.02 -8.00 -2.78
N ALA A 806 0.11 -7.13 -3.76
CA ALA A 806 1.38 -6.71 -4.29
C ALA A 806 2.18 -5.93 -3.22
N GLY A 807 3.31 -6.48 -2.77
CA GLY A 807 4.26 -5.81 -1.87
C GLY A 807 5.15 -6.76 -1.07
N SER A 808 6.38 -6.33 -0.80
CA SER A 808 7.30 -6.95 0.15
C SER A 808 6.82 -6.73 1.60
N VAL A 809 7.18 -7.66 2.47
CA VAL A 809 6.81 -7.68 3.90
C VAL A 809 7.25 -6.40 4.60
N GLY A 810 6.39 -5.85 5.45
CA GLY A 810 6.63 -4.58 6.14
C GLY A 810 6.36 -3.34 5.28
N TYR A 811 6.26 -3.50 3.95
CA TYR A 811 5.86 -2.44 3.01
C TYR A 811 4.40 -2.55 2.58
N ILE A 812 3.74 -3.67 2.90
CA ILE A 812 2.34 -3.91 2.58
C ILE A 812 1.45 -2.94 3.38
N PRO A 813 0.65 -2.10 2.72
CA PRO A 813 -0.31 -1.22 3.36
C PRO A 813 -1.37 -2.02 4.15
N PRO A 814 -1.80 -1.56 5.34
CA PRO A 814 -2.80 -2.25 6.15
C PRO A 814 -4.10 -2.52 5.40
N GLU A 815 -4.47 -1.67 4.45
CA GLU A 815 -5.69 -1.79 3.66
C GLU A 815 -5.64 -2.85 2.58
N TYR A 816 -4.45 -3.23 2.12
CA TYR A 816 -4.36 -4.26 1.10
C TYR A 816 -4.86 -5.60 1.64
N ALA A 817 -4.64 -5.87 2.94
CA ALA A 817 -5.11 -7.06 3.63
C ALA A 817 -6.63 -7.31 3.53
N TYR A 818 -7.43 -6.28 3.20
CA TYR A 818 -8.89 -6.40 3.11
C TYR A 818 -9.50 -5.83 1.81
N THR A 819 -8.79 -4.96 1.08
CA THR A 819 -9.25 -4.45 -0.21
C THR A 819 -8.82 -5.33 -1.39
N MET A 820 -7.75 -6.12 -1.22
CA MET A 820 -7.12 -6.93 -2.27
C MET A 820 -6.78 -6.15 -3.56
N ARG A 821 -6.59 -4.84 -3.46
CA ARG A 821 -6.36 -3.96 -4.62
C ARG A 821 -5.11 -3.13 -4.43
N VAL A 822 -4.24 -3.13 -5.42
CA VAL A 822 -3.12 -2.19 -5.49
C VAL A 822 -3.66 -0.80 -5.78
N THR A 823 -3.28 0.18 -4.98
CA THR A 823 -3.72 1.57 -5.10
C THR A 823 -2.52 2.52 -5.06
N MET A 824 -2.72 3.76 -5.53
CA MET A 824 -1.71 4.80 -5.38
C MET A 824 -1.39 5.07 -3.91
N ALA A 825 -2.42 5.10 -3.05
CA ALA A 825 -2.27 5.29 -1.61
C ALA A 825 -1.45 4.16 -0.96
N GLY A 826 -1.58 2.94 -1.47
CA GLY A 826 -0.77 1.83 -1.02
C GLY A 826 0.70 1.96 -1.43
N ASN A 827 1.01 2.33 -2.69
CA ASN A 827 2.39 2.64 -3.06
C ASN A 827 3.01 3.79 -2.24
N ILE A 828 2.19 4.77 -1.84
CA ILE A 828 2.64 5.87 -0.94
C ILE A 828 3.00 5.33 0.45
N TYR A 829 2.22 4.39 0.99
CA TYR A 829 2.57 3.74 2.27
C TYR A 829 3.89 2.99 2.17
N SER A 830 4.06 2.16 1.13
CA SER A 830 5.30 1.43 0.90
C SER A 830 6.51 2.38 0.77
N PHE A 831 6.34 3.51 0.06
CA PHE A 831 7.35 4.56 0.00
C PHE A 831 7.63 5.21 1.37
N GLY A 832 6.60 5.41 2.19
CA GLY A 832 6.74 5.86 3.56
C GLY A 832 7.61 4.94 4.41
N VAL A 833 7.48 3.62 4.24
CA VAL A 833 8.33 2.64 4.91
C VAL A 833 9.79 2.75 4.45
N ILE A 834 10.04 2.93 3.14
CA ILE A 834 11.39 3.19 2.61
C ILE A 834 11.99 4.46 3.23
N LEU A 835 11.20 5.53 3.40
CA LEU A 835 11.67 6.73 4.10
C LEU A 835 12.06 6.42 5.56
N LEU A 836 11.28 5.59 6.27
CA LEU A 836 11.62 5.17 7.62
C LEU A 836 12.93 4.34 7.65
N GLU A 837 13.17 3.45 6.70
CA GLU A 837 14.45 2.74 6.62
C GLU A 837 15.63 3.70 6.40
N LEU A 838 15.48 4.68 5.50
CA LEU A 838 16.50 5.71 5.25
C LEU A 838 16.78 6.56 6.50
N LEU A 839 15.74 6.87 7.29
CA LEU A 839 15.85 7.68 8.50
C LEU A 839 16.44 6.95 9.70
N THR A 840 16.07 5.68 9.86
CA THR A 840 16.37 4.89 11.07
C THR A 840 17.55 3.93 10.90
N GLY A 841 17.88 3.57 9.65
CA GLY A 841 18.82 2.49 9.36
C GLY A 841 18.32 1.10 9.77
N LYS A 842 17.05 0.94 10.18
CA LYS A 842 16.44 -0.35 10.54
C LYS A 842 15.72 -0.99 9.35
N PRO A 843 15.59 -2.33 9.30
CA PRO A 843 14.83 -3.00 8.24
C PRO A 843 13.32 -2.78 8.42
N ALA A 844 12.55 -2.92 7.34
CA ALA A 844 11.09 -2.79 7.35
C ALA A 844 10.36 -3.71 8.33
N VAL A 845 10.95 -4.86 8.68
CA VAL A 845 10.52 -5.73 9.78
C VAL A 845 11.72 -6.08 10.63
N SER A 846 11.59 -5.95 11.95
CA SER A 846 12.63 -6.31 12.91
C SER A 846 11.99 -6.97 14.12
N GLU A 847 12.50 -8.13 14.54
CA GLU A 847 12.00 -8.87 15.72
C GLU A 847 10.48 -9.16 15.64
N GLY A 848 9.97 -9.47 14.45
CA GLY A 848 8.53 -9.73 14.23
C GLY A 848 7.63 -8.49 14.32
N VAL A 849 8.22 -7.29 14.41
CA VAL A 849 7.49 -6.01 14.44
C VAL A 849 7.78 -5.21 13.16
N GLU A 850 6.72 -4.75 12.50
CA GLU A 850 6.82 -3.84 11.36
C GLU A 850 7.37 -2.47 11.78
N LEU A 851 8.32 -1.94 11.01
CA LEU A 851 8.98 -0.66 11.28
C LEU A 851 7.97 0.49 11.34
N ALA A 852 6.99 0.52 10.42
CA ALA A 852 5.92 1.52 10.42
C ALA A 852 5.13 1.52 11.73
N LYS A 853 4.81 0.33 12.27
CA LYS A 853 4.09 0.16 13.53
C LYS A 853 4.96 0.55 14.73
N TRP A 854 6.23 0.13 14.74
CA TRP A 854 7.18 0.50 15.79
C TRP A 854 7.37 2.02 15.88
N VAL A 855 7.60 2.70 14.75
CA VAL A 855 7.74 4.16 14.69
C VAL A 855 6.44 4.84 15.10
N SER A 856 5.28 4.39 14.60
CA SER A 856 3.97 4.99 14.93
C SER A 856 3.60 4.88 16.41
N ASN A 857 3.93 3.77 17.07
CA ASN A 857 3.68 3.60 18.50
C ASN A 857 4.59 4.48 19.36
N ASN A 858 5.82 4.75 18.91
CA ASN A 858 6.79 5.55 19.65
C ASN A 858 6.75 7.05 19.30
N SER A 859 6.03 7.44 18.25
CA SER A 859 5.93 8.83 17.78
C SER A 859 4.85 9.67 18.50
N LEU A 860 4.03 9.05 19.35
CA LEU A 860 2.96 9.70 20.14
C LEU A 860 3.46 10.77 21.13
N GLN A 861 4.77 10.86 21.37
CA GLN A 861 5.42 11.89 22.18
C GLN A 861 6.52 12.57 21.34
N GLN A 862 6.28 13.82 20.92
CA GLN A 862 7.16 14.56 20.01
C GLN A 862 8.59 14.74 20.56
N GLU A 863 8.77 14.67 21.88
CA GLU A 863 10.06 14.74 22.59
C GLU A 863 10.95 13.50 22.38
N LYS A 864 10.40 12.37 21.90
CA LYS A 864 11.14 11.11 21.69
C LYS A 864 11.62 10.88 20.26
N TRP A 865 11.32 11.79 19.33
CA TRP A 865 11.60 11.59 17.91
C TRP A 865 13.09 11.51 17.59
N ASP A 866 13.95 12.18 18.38
CA ASP A 866 15.40 12.12 18.23
C ASP A 866 15.95 10.69 18.44
N HIS A 867 15.29 9.84 19.25
CA HIS A 867 15.71 8.46 19.49
C HIS A 867 15.33 7.49 18.37
N LEU A 868 14.49 7.91 17.43
CA LEU A 868 14.05 7.09 16.30
C LEU A 868 15.04 7.16 15.14
N LEU A 869 15.78 8.26 15.01
CA LEU A 869 16.71 8.50 13.91
C LEU A 869 17.98 7.66 14.06
N ASP A 870 18.60 7.37 12.92
CA ASP A 870 19.94 6.81 12.87
C ASP A 870 20.91 7.74 13.64
N TYR A 871 21.39 7.23 14.77
CA TYR A 871 22.19 8.00 15.72
C TYR A 871 23.54 8.42 15.12
N SER A 872 24.11 7.60 14.24
CA SER A 872 25.40 7.87 13.61
C SER A 872 25.32 9.05 12.64
N ILE A 873 24.19 9.20 11.94
CA ILE A 873 23.97 10.24 10.94
C ILE A 873 23.40 11.52 11.55
N SER A 874 22.40 11.40 12.43
CA SER A 874 21.69 12.55 13.01
C SER A 874 22.60 13.48 13.82
N ARG A 875 23.75 12.99 14.31
CA ARG A 875 24.75 13.78 15.05
C ARG A 875 25.74 14.53 14.16
N THR A 876 25.69 14.34 12.84
CA THR A 876 26.65 14.96 11.91
C THR A 876 26.54 16.49 11.88
N SER A 877 25.31 17.03 11.92
CA SER A 877 25.07 18.46 12.11
C SER A 877 23.63 18.72 12.55
N THR A 878 23.37 19.90 13.12
CA THR A 878 22.01 20.35 13.46
C THR A 878 21.11 20.48 12.24
N ALA A 879 21.64 20.91 11.09
CA ALA A 879 20.90 21.01 9.84
C ALA A 879 20.47 19.64 9.31
N VAL A 880 21.38 18.65 9.33
CA VAL A 880 21.05 17.25 8.97
C VAL A 880 19.94 16.71 9.87
N ARG A 881 20.07 16.91 11.19
CA ARG A 881 19.06 16.46 12.14
C ARG A 881 17.68 17.10 11.91
N SER A 882 17.64 18.41 11.68
CA SER A 882 16.39 19.13 11.38
C SER A 882 15.74 18.60 10.10
N GLN A 883 16.52 18.41 9.03
CA GLN A 883 16.03 17.86 7.78
C GLN A 883 15.54 16.41 7.94
N MET A 884 16.24 15.57 8.70
CA MET A 884 15.80 14.21 9.04
C MET A 884 14.45 14.22 9.78
N LEU A 885 14.28 15.10 10.78
CA LEU A 885 13.01 15.25 11.49
C LEU A 885 11.89 15.75 10.58
N ALA A 886 12.18 16.64 9.63
CA ALA A 886 11.21 17.08 8.63
C ALA A 886 10.79 15.90 7.72
N VAL A 887 11.75 15.08 7.27
CA VAL A 887 11.48 13.88 6.47
C VAL A 887 10.74 12.81 7.28
N LEU A 888 10.98 12.70 8.60
CA LEU A 888 10.21 11.81 9.47
C LEU A 888 8.73 12.19 9.53
N LYS A 889 8.39 13.49 9.55
CA LYS A 889 6.98 13.94 9.44
C LYS A 889 6.34 13.50 8.14
N ILE A 890 7.09 13.61 7.04
CA ILE A 890 6.63 13.18 5.71
C ILE A 890 6.41 11.67 5.71
N ALA A 891 7.37 10.90 6.24
CA ALA A 891 7.28 9.45 6.34
C ALA A 891 6.04 9.00 7.15
N LEU A 892 5.80 9.62 8.31
CA LEU A 892 4.62 9.38 9.15
C LEU A 892 3.29 9.68 8.43
N ALA A 893 3.24 10.76 7.62
CA ALA A 893 2.07 11.05 6.80
C ALA A 893 1.85 9.99 5.70
N CYS A 894 2.94 9.48 5.10
CA CYS A 894 2.89 8.41 4.11
C CYS A 894 2.43 7.06 4.69
N VAL A 895 2.89 6.69 5.89
CA VAL A 895 2.52 5.42 6.55
C VAL A 895 1.23 5.48 7.37
N ASN A 896 0.38 6.48 7.13
CA ASN A 896 -0.90 6.60 7.83
C ASN A 896 -1.77 5.35 7.61
N VAL A 897 -2.43 4.86 8.66
CA VAL A 897 -3.29 3.67 8.56
C VAL A 897 -4.48 3.90 7.61
N SER A 898 -5.02 5.13 7.55
CA SER A 898 -6.04 5.49 6.57
C SER A 898 -5.40 5.79 5.20
N PRO A 899 -5.81 5.09 4.12
CA PRO A 899 -5.31 5.34 2.76
C PRO A 899 -5.64 6.75 2.26
N GLU A 900 -6.81 7.28 2.60
CA GLU A 900 -7.30 8.58 2.16
C GLU A 900 -6.55 9.74 2.82
N ALA A 901 -6.01 9.52 4.02
CA ALA A 901 -5.19 10.50 4.73
C ALA A 901 -3.76 10.63 4.16
N ARG A 902 -3.35 9.72 3.28
CA ARG A 902 -1.98 9.73 2.72
C ARG A 902 -1.85 10.79 1.62
N PRO A 903 -0.78 11.60 1.63
CA PRO A 903 -0.54 12.60 0.60
C PRO A 903 -0.24 11.95 -0.75
N ARG A 904 -0.77 12.50 -1.84
CA ARG A 904 -0.41 12.05 -3.20
C ARG A 904 1.09 12.17 -3.46
N MET A 905 1.65 11.29 -4.28
CA MET A 905 3.10 11.25 -4.52
C MET A 905 3.71 12.58 -5.00
N LYS A 906 2.98 13.34 -5.83
CA LYS A 906 3.40 14.68 -6.27
C LYS A 906 3.49 15.69 -5.12
N ILE A 907 2.65 15.55 -4.10
CA ILE A 907 2.69 16.37 -2.88
C ILE A 907 3.87 15.94 -2.03
N VAL A 908 4.06 14.63 -1.82
CA VAL A 908 5.20 14.09 -1.08
C VAL A 908 6.53 14.54 -1.69
N LEU A 909 6.68 14.49 -3.01
CA LEU A 909 7.86 14.99 -3.70
C LEU A 909 8.10 16.48 -3.40
N ARG A 910 7.06 17.32 -3.41
CA ARG A 910 7.19 18.74 -3.04
C ARG A 910 7.56 18.93 -1.57
N MET A 911 6.99 18.13 -0.68
CA MET A 911 7.33 18.16 0.74
C MET A 911 8.80 17.80 0.96
N LEU A 912 9.29 16.75 0.28
CA LEU A 912 10.69 16.36 0.31
C LEU A 912 11.57 17.49 -0.22
N LEU A 913 11.31 18.03 -1.42
CA LEU A 913 12.11 19.13 -1.99
C LEU A 913 12.16 20.39 -1.10
N ASN A 914 11.19 20.58 -0.20
CA ASN A 914 11.12 21.69 0.73
C ASN A 914 11.54 21.35 2.17
N ALA A 915 11.98 20.11 2.45
CA ALA A 915 12.42 19.69 3.77
C ALA A 915 13.73 20.42 4.14
N ARG A 916 13.68 21.26 5.18
CA ARG A 916 14.80 22.06 5.69
C ARG A 916 14.94 21.89 7.19
#